data_AF-A0A179IDW2-F1
#
_entry.id   AF-A0A179IDW2-F1
#
_cell.length_a   1.000
_cell.length_b   1.000
_cell.length_c   1.000
_cell.angle_alpha   90.00
_cell.angle_beta   90.00
_cell.angle_gamma   90.00
#
_symmetry.space_group_name_H-M   'P 1'
#
loop_
_entity.id
_entity.type
_entity.pdbx_description
1 polymer ?
#
loop_
_entity_poly.entity_id
_entity_poly.type
_entity_poly.pdbx_seq_one_letter_code
_entity_poly.pdbx_strand_id
1 'polypeptide(L)'
;MDGRTPQRAVDNFWKSFHTKAPGKATAVIPNKKRTKSKKATKAATPPSTQRADASYEVAAATCRAKVAKIVQDCRRVNRKYRDPHFNIEFDLKLDQRECLESLSNAVPDPETGEQPAAPGAEFLPRSAKRVTEIFTKPQFYINGPTANDVRQGNDGDCWLMAALCALSFKEGLIEKLCVAHDQDVGVYGFVFYRDGEWISEIVDDFLYLTKADYDAQQNDRIMFDELDYRNPQEAYTRIFQSNSNSLYFAQCEHPQETWLPLLEKCYAKAHGDYAAIEGGLGGEGVEDLTGGVASEFFATDILDKEHFWKQLLQANKEFLFGCSTGIFGGGFGSRRGIIEGHAYSIQRVVEIENQRLILLRNPWGQGEWKGAWADGSKEWSPEWMKKLGHKFGEDGEFWICYEDLLRHYQCFERVRLFGPEWNVSQIWTTLHAPWVQEYNETYFSFTTTQSGPVVIVVSQLDDRYFRGLEGQYMFQLSFRVHKAGVAGYIVRSETAHRMRRSANVELDLEAGAYEVYVKIKAWRNDHVLPVQATIRKWAKSKRDKVSRIGKAYDLAHSRGQIIESNEEKKMREAYEKRRMQKKRAVAKRDLQKQFKSAYYQKRKEHERNQIRAAKKKEKMKIKAVEKSKVKEERKAAKAAAKKAAAKERVNDVAAKDEFSKKTGVESVDMRNEVESAKAGEKSESKDVVREERKEDSKEDSKEAAKEEAREDTEKDETKDESEDSEEPESESDNESLASLTDYSDGELELQVDALERADPTMFDSPPEEEDSDEENGLFAKDPWNAVAVVGLRVYHKTTASGETVALSVRRPNPYADTSESDGEGTGSAGGGADGKGKGGVLDVDDTAMDATLQGELKEKKEMIMGLRKTSA
;
A
#
# COMPACT_ATOMS: atom_id res chain seq x y z
N MET A 1 -37.20 18.01 8.05
CA MET A 1 -36.82 18.17 6.63
C MET A 1 -35.61 19.07 6.63
N ASP A 2 -34.42 18.48 6.54
CA ASP A 2 -33.15 19.20 6.63
C ASP A 2 -33.03 20.18 5.48
N GLY A 3 -33.04 21.49 5.79
CA GLY A 3 -32.88 22.60 4.85
C GLY A 3 -31.46 22.74 4.30
N ARG A 4 -30.84 21.63 3.89
CA ARG A 4 -29.53 21.63 3.22
C ARG A 4 -29.76 21.83 1.73
N THR A 5 -29.11 22.82 1.14
CA THR A 5 -29.06 22.96 -0.33
C THR A 5 -28.48 21.67 -0.94
N PRO A 6 -29.01 21.17 -2.08
CA PRO A 6 -28.48 19.97 -2.73
C PRO A 6 -26.96 20.00 -2.94
N GLN A 7 -26.38 21.15 -3.27
CA GLN A 7 -24.93 21.31 -3.44
C GLN A 7 -24.15 20.99 -2.16
N ARG A 8 -24.56 21.54 -1.01
CA ARG A 8 -23.92 21.26 0.28
C ARG A 8 -23.99 19.78 0.68
N ALA A 9 -25.05 19.07 0.29
CA ALA A 9 -25.13 17.63 0.51
C ALA A 9 -24.10 16.87 -0.35
N VAL A 10 -23.93 17.27 -1.61
CA VAL A 10 -22.91 16.73 -2.53
C VAL A 10 -21.49 17.05 -2.05
N ASP A 11 -21.22 18.29 -1.62
CA ASP A 11 -19.91 18.68 -1.11
C ASP A 11 -19.54 17.91 0.16
N ASN A 12 -20.51 17.71 1.06
CA ASN A 12 -20.31 16.89 2.26
C ASN A 12 -20.04 15.42 1.91
N PHE A 13 -20.74 14.88 0.90
CA PHE A 13 -20.47 13.53 0.38
C PHE A 13 -19.00 13.42 -0.08
N TRP A 14 -18.54 14.32 -0.94
CA TRP A 14 -17.15 14.29 -1.42
C TRP A 14 -16.12 14.44 -0.30
N LYS A 15 -16.38 15.31 0.69
CA LYS A 15 -15.51 15.45 1.87
C LYS A 15 -15.42 14.16 2.69
N SER A 16 -16.51 13.41 2.83
CA SER A 16 -16.53 12.13 3.54
C SER A 16 -15.97 10.97 2.73
N PHE A 17 -16.09 11.04 1.40
CA PHE A 17 -15.70 9.97 0.48
C PHE A 17 -14.21 10.02 0.15
N HIS A 18 -13.58 11.19 0.14
CA HIS A 18 -12.14 11.30 -0.07
C HIS A 18 -11.35 11.01 1.22
N THR A 19 -10.38 10.10 1.13
CA THR A 19 -9.46 9.83 2.25
C THR A 19 -8.52 11.03 2.45
N LYS A 20 -8.47 11.60 3.66
CA LYS A 20 -7.56 12.70 4.03
C LYS A 20 -6.08 12.30 3.95
N ALA A 21 -5.77 11.02 4.21
CA ALA A 21 -4.43 10.44 4.15
C ALA A 21 -4.45 9.13 3.35
N PRO A 22 -4.45 9.18 2.00
CA PRO A 22 -4.47 7.98 1.18
C PRO A 22 -3.22 7.16 1.44
N GLY A 23 -3.39 5.85 1.66
CA GLY A 23 -2.31 4.97 2.06
C GLY A 23 -2.60 3.52 1.72
N LYS A 24 -1.59 2.84 1.16
CA LYS A 24 -1.62 1.39 0.92
C LYS A 24 -0.85 0.68 2.02
N ALA A 25 -1.29 -0.52 2.41
CA ALA A 25 -0.49 -1.40 3.23
C ALA A 25 0.81 -1.72 2.49
N THR A 26 1.96 -1.28 3.00
CA THR A 26 3.27 -1.56 2.39
C THR A 26 3.92 -2.83 2.97
N ALA A 27 3.32 -3.41 4.00
CA ALA A 27 3.75 -4.66 4.60
C ALA A 27 2.58 -5.43 5.20
N VAL A 28 2.58 -6.75 4.99
CA VAL A 28 1.62 -7.73 5.49
C VAL A 28 2.24 -8.57 6.61
N ILE A 29 3.56 -8.78 6.59
CA ILE A 29 4.24 -9.63 7.58
C ILE A 29 4.68 -8.83 8.82
N PRO A 30 4.47 -9.36 10.05
CA PRO A 30 4.87 -8.68 11.28
C PRO A 30 6.37 -8.30 11.36
N ASN A 31 6.64 -7.08 11.82
CA ASN A 31 7.96 -6.43 11.85
C ASN A 31 9.09 -7.23 12.55
N LYS A 32 8.81 -8.07 13.56
CA LYS A 32 9.86 -8.83 14.27
C LYS A 32 10.63 -9.82 13.38
N LYS A 33 10.07 -10.23 12.23
CA LYS A 33 10.75 -11.08 11.24
C LYS A 33 11.48 -10.31 10.13
N ARG A 34 11.23 -8.99 9.97
CA ARG A 34 11.92 -8.14 8.97
C ARG A 34 13.41 -7.96 9.26
N THR A 35 13.82 -8.02 10.52
CA THR A 35 15.21 -7.75 10.97
C THR A 35 16.25 -8.78 10.52
N LYS A 36 15.85 -10.03 10.18
CA LYS A 36 16.76 -10.99 9.51
C LYS A 36 16.90 -10.75 8.00
N SER A 37 16.04 -9.89 7.43
CA SER A 37 16.07 -9.43 6.03
C SER A 37 16.63 -8.00 5.91
N LYS A 38 17.60 -7.62 6.75
CA LYS A 38 18.35 -6.35 6.56
C LYS A 38 19.19 -6.33 5.26
N LYS A 39 19.24 -7.44 4.51
CA LYS A 39 19.72 -7.47 3.12
C LYS A 39 18.68 -6.91 2.13
N ALA A 40 17.38 -6.96 2.43
CA ALA A 40 16.32 -6.41 1.58
C ALA A 40 16.08 -4.91 1.81
N THR A 41 16.44 -4.35 2.98
CA THR A 41 16.39 -2.89 3.21
C THR A 41 17.47 -2.11 2.46
N LYS A 42 18.33 -2.78 1.67
CA LYS A 42 19.19 -2.15 0.66
C LYS A 42 18.53 -2.03 -0.73
N ALA A 43 17.26 -2.43 -0.87
CA ALA A 43 16.53 -2.41 -2.15
C ALA A 43 15.84 -1.08 -2.48
N ALA A 44 16.04 -0.02 -1.68
CA ALA A 44 15.88 1.34 -2.16
C ALA A 44 17.17 1.72 -2.93
N THR A 45 17.42 1.01 -4.03
CA THR A 45 18.57 1.28 -4.88
C THR A 45 18.37 2.68 -5.47
N PRO A 46 19.34 3.61 -5.35
CA PRO A 46 19.27 4.88 -6.07
C PRO A 46 19.07 4.60 -7.57
N PRO A 47 18.46 5.52 -8.34
CA PRO A 47 18.27 5.35 -9.77
C PRO A 47 19.63 5.09 -10.42
N SER A 48 19.88 3.83 -10.78
CA SER A 48 21.15 3.40 -11.35
C SER A 48 20.90 2.96 -12.79
N THR A 49 21.55 3.64 -13.73
CA THR A 49 21.61 3.19 -15.12
C THR A 49 22.44 1.92 -15.19
N GLN A 50 21.87 0.87 -15.78
CA GLN A 50 22.55 -0.40 -16.01
C GLN A 50 22.25 -0.87 -17.43
N ARG A 51 23.11 -1.73 -18.00
CA ARG A 51 22.76 -2.41 -19.25
C ARG A 51 21.52 -3.28 -19.06
N ALA A 52 20.69 -3.39 -20.09
CA ALA A 52 19.45 -4.17 -20.03
C ALA A 52 19.68 -5.65 -19.69
N ASP A 53 20.85 -6.20 -20.05
CA ASP A 53 21.26 -7.59 -19.82
C ASP A 53 22.03 -7.81 -18.50
N ALA A 54 22.53 -6.76 -17.86
CA ALA A 54 23.35 -6.90 -16.66
C ALA A 54 22.60 -7.56 -15.49
N SER A 55 21.33 -7.20 -15.30
CA SER A 55 20.49 -7.79 -14.26
C SER A 55 20.21 -9.28 -14.53
N TYR A 56 20.10 -9.69 -15.79
CA TYR A 56 19.99 -11.10 -16.18
C TYR A 56 21.26 -11.88 -15.81
N GLU A 57 22.45 -11.38 -16.14
CA GLU A 57 23.71 -12.07 -15.85
C GLU A 57 23.90 -12.33 -14.34
N VAL A 58 23.54 -11.36 -13.51
CA VAL A 58 23.59 -11.47 -12.03
C VAL A 58 22.60 -12.53 -11.52
N ALA A 59 21.36 -12.50 -12.02
CA ALA A 59 20.34 -13.49 -11.65
C ALA A 59 20.74 -14.90 -12.08
N ALA A 60 21.23 -15.05 -13.31
CA ALA A 60 21.72 -16.29 -13.88
C ALA A 60 22.92 -16.86 -13.09
N ALA A 61 23.91 -16.01 -12.76
CA ALA A 61 25.06 -16.43 -11.95
C ALA A 61 24.64 -16.88 -10.54
N THR A 62 23.71 -16.15 -9.92
CA THR A 62 23.14 -16.51 -8.61
C THR A 62 22.40 -17.85 -8.67
N CYS A 63 21.64 -18.09 -9.75
CA CYS A 63 20.94 -19.35 -9.98
C CYS A 63 21.92 -20.52 -10.08
N ARG A 64 22.95 -20.41 -10.95
CA ARG A 64 23.99 -21.43 -11.12
C ARG A 64 24.68 -21.78 -9.80
N ALA A 65 25.04 -20.76 -9.01
CA ALA A 65 25.69 -20.97 -7.73
C ALA A 65 24.80 -21.71 -6.72
N LYS A 66 23.50 -21.38 -6.67
CA LYS A 66 22.54 -22.08 -5.80
C LYS A 66 22.33 -23.52 -6.24
N VAL A 67 22.13 -23.77 -7.54
CA VAL A 67 21.95 -25.13 -8.09
C VAL A 67 23.19 -25.97 -7.81
N ALA A 68 24.39 -25.46 -8.06
CA ALA A 68 25.64 -26.18 -7.79
C ALA A 68 25.76 -26.60 -6.30
N LYS A 69 25.39 -25.70 -5.39
CA LYS A 69 25.37 -26.00 -3.95
C LYS A 69 24.35 -27.08 -3.60
N ILE A 70 23.14 -27.00 -4.15
CA ILE A 70 22.09 -28.02 -3.96
C ILE A 70 22.58 -29.38 -4.46
N VAL A 71 23.16 -29.44 -5.66
CA VAL A 71 23.73 -30.66 -6.24
C VAL A 71 24.80 -31.26 -5.32
N GLN A 72 25.70 -30.44 -4.78
CA GLN A 72 26.73 -30.89 -3.84
C GLN A 72 26.12 -31.50 -2.56
N ASP A 73 25.13 -30.83 -1.96
CA ASP A 73 24.45 -31.31 -0.76
C ASP A 73 23.64 -32.59 -1.02
N CYS A 74 22.93 -32.66 -2.14
CA CYS A 74 22.17 -33.83 -2.57
C CYS A 74 23.06 -35.05 -2.80
N ARG A 75 24.20 -34.87 -3.49
CA ARG A 75 25.19 -35.94 -3.71
C ARG A 75 25.85 -36.38 -2.41
N ARG A 76 26.13 -35.45 -1.48
CA ARG A 76 26.68 -35.77 -0.15
C ARG A 76 25.74 -36.62 0.69
N VAL A 77 24.44 -36.33 0.65
CA VAL A 77 23.41 -37.04 1.44
C VAL A 77 22.83 -38.25 0.67
N ASN A 78 23.24 -38.45 -0.59
CA ASN A 78 22.68 -39.45 -1.51
C ASN A 78 21.15 -39.36 -1.62
N ARG A 79 20.62 -38.14 -1.80
CA ARG A 79 19.19 -37.88 -1.94
C ARG A 79 18.93 -36.94 -3.12
N LYS A 80 17.93 -37.27 -3.95
CA LYS A 80 17.41 -36.34 -4.96
C LYS A 80 16.89 -35.06 -4.32
N TYR A 81 16.98 -33.96 -5.06
CA TYR A 81 16.45 -32.69 -4.60
C TYR A 81 14.93 -32.77 -4.45
N ARG A 82 14.43 -32.08 -3.44
CA ARG A 82 13.01 -31.85 -3.20
C ARG A 82 12.88 -30.40 -2.77
N ASP A 83 12.00 -29.68 -3.43
CA ASP A 83 11.77 -28.28 -3.15
C ASP A 83 11.00 -28.13 -1.83
N PRO A 84 11.59 -27.54 -0.79
CA PRO A 84 10.90 -27.36 0.48
C PRO A 84 9.79 -26.29 0.41
N HIS A 85 9.78 -25.42 -0.61
CA HIS A 85 8.83 -24.32 -0.73
C HIS A 85 7.72 -24.57 -1.76
N PHE A 86 7.84 -25.62 -2.57
CA PHE A 86 6.90 -25.99 -3.65
C PHE A 86 6.82 -27.52 -3.81
N ASN A 87 6.46 -28.21 -2.73
CA ASN A 87 6.49 -29.67 -2.63
C ASN A 87 5.16 -30.30 -3.06
N ILE A 88 4.97 -30.44 -4.37
CA ILE A 88 3.68 -30.84 -4.96
C ILE A 88 3.20 -32.25 -4.56
N GLU A 89 4.12 -33.17 -4.26
CA GLU A 89 3.76 -34.54 -3.90
C GLU A 89 3.07 -34.60 -2.53
N PHE A 90 3.67 -33.97 -1.52
CA PHE A 90 3.08 -33.94 -0.18
C PHE A 90 1.89 -32.99 -0.11
N ASP A 91 1.92 -31.89 -0.88
CA ASP A 91 0.78 -30.99 -1.01
C ASP A 91 -0.47 -31.74 -1.48
N LEU A 92 -0.32 -32.63 -2.46
CA LEU A 92 -1.41 -33.48 -2.97
C LEU A 92 -1.78 -34.60 -1.99
N LYS A 93 -0.79 -35.33 -1.44
CA LYS A 93 -1.04 -36.47 -0.53
C LYS A 93 -1.68 -36.06 0.80
N LEU A 94 -1.43 -34.84 1.26
CA LEU A 94 -2.00 -34.27 2.48
C LEU A 94 -3.24 -33.40 2.21
N ASP A 95 -3.70 -33.34 0.95
CA ASP A 95 -4.83 -32.52 0.51
C ASP A 95 -4.73 -31.04 0.96
N GLN A 96 -3.51 -30.48 0.93
CA GLN A 96 -3.25 -29.10 1.31
C GLN A 96 -3.60 -28.11 0.19
N ARG A 97 -3.42 -28.55 -1.06
CA ARG A 97 -3.71 -27.82 -2.31
C ARG A 97 -3.08 -26.42 -2.38
N GLU A 98 -1.99 -26.17 -1.66
CA GLU A 98 -1.31 -24.88 -1.65
C GLU A 98 -0.49 -24.61 -2.91
N CYS A 99 -0.14 -25.64 -3.69
CA CYS A 99 0.57 -25.47 -4.97
C CYS A 99 -0.40 -25.32 -6.15
N LEU A 100 -1.66 -25.70 -5.97
CA LEU A 100 -2.72 -25.64 -6.99
C LEU A 100 -3.60 -24.40 -6.81
N GLU A 101 -4.00 -24.09 -5.58
CA GLU A 101 -4.96 -23.03 -5.30
C GLU A 101 -4.30 -21.71 -4.87
N SER A 102 -4.82 -20.62 -5.41
CA SER A 102 -4.54 -19.25 -4.97
C SER A 102 -5.36 -18.88 -3.72
N LEU A 103 -4.96 -17.80 -3.03
CA LEU A 103 -5.78 -17.25 -1.94
C LEU A 103 -7.04 -16.60 -2.52
N SER A 104 -8.21 -17.04 -2.07
CA SER A 104 -9.47 -16.40 -2.49
C SER A 104 -9.74 -15.13 -1.69
N ASN A 105 -9.83 -14.01 -2.41
CA ASN A 105 -10.29 -12.72 -1.93
C ASN A 105 -11.73 -12.41 -2.37
N ALA A 106 -12.46 -13.38 -2.92
CA ALA A 106 -13.86 -13.16 -3.29
C ALA A 106 -14.73 -12.93 -2.05
N VAL A 107 -15.64 -11.96 -2.15
CA VAL A 107 -16.67 -11.72 -1.14
C VAL A 107 -17.68 -12.87 -1.19
N PRO A 108 -18.14 -13.39 -0.03
CA PRO A 108 -19.22 -14.38 0.00
C PRO A 108 -20.47 -13.87 -0.70
N ASP A 109 -21.24 -14.77 -1.30
CA ASP A 109 -22.52 -14.42 -1.91
C ASP A 109 -23.45 -13.76 -0.87
N PRO A 110 -23.99 -12.56 -1.15
CA PRO A 110 -24.81 -11.83 -0.19
C PRO A 110 -26.19 -12.46 0.05
N GLU A 111 -26.71 -13.26 -0.87
CA GLU A 111 -28.01 -13.93 -0.76
C GLU A 111 -27.90 -15.29 -0.08
N THR A 112 -26.91 -16.10 -0.47
CA THR A 112 -26.74 -17.47 0.05
C THR A 112 -25.74 -17.58 1.20
N GLY A 113 -24.83 -16.61 1.33
CA GLY A 113 -23.71 -16.65 2.27
C GLY A 113 -22.61 -17.64 1.86
N GLU A 114 -22.76 -18.32 0.72
CA GLU A 114 -21.79 -19.30 0.24
C GLU A 114 -20.50 -18.61 -0.23
N GLN A 115 -19.36 -19.24 0.06
CA GLN A 115 -18.09 -18.73 -0.45
C GLN A 115 -17.84 -19.25 -1.86
N PRO A 116 -17.45 -18.37 -2.79
CA PRO A 116 -16.95 -18.79 -4.08
C PRO A 116 -15.76 -19.74 -3.90
N ALA A 117 -15.68 -20.75 -4.76
CA ALA A 117 -14.55 -21.65 -4.82
C ALA A 117 -13.24 -20.86 -4.98
N ALA A 118 -12.16 -21.34 -4.35
CA ALA A 118 -10.87 -20.71 -4.55
C ALA A 118 -10.42 -20.89 -6.01
N PRO A 119 -9.72 -19.93 -6.62
CA PRO A 119 -9.14 -20.13 -7.94
C PRO A 119 -8.20 -21.35 -7.93
N GLY A 120 -8.37 -22.27 -8.89
CA GLY A 120 -7.67 -23.57 -8.92
C GLY A 120 -8.39 -24.71 -8.19
N ALA A 121 -9.60 -24.49 -7.65
CA ALA A 121 -10.38 -25.53 -6.98
C ALA A 121 -10.82 -26.65 -7.95
N GLU A 122 -10.95 -26.32 -9.23
CA GLU A 122 -11.25 -27.20 -10.35
C GLU A 122 -10.08 -28.10 -10.77
N PHE A 123 -8.84 -27.79 -10.37
CA PHE A 123 -7.70 -28.64 -10.65
C PHE A 123 -7.76 -29.94 -9.85
N LEU A 124 -7.82 -31.06 -10.56
CA LEU A 124 -7.96 -32.40 -10.00
C LEU A 124 -6.86 -33.36 -10.49
N PRO A 125 -5.57 -33.02 -10.32
CA PRO A 125 -4.50 -33.98 -10.58
C PRO A 125 -4.63 -35.15 -9.60
N ARG A 126 -4.28 -36.35 -10.04
CA ARG A 126 -4.56 -37.59 -9.31
C ARG A 126 -3.33 -38.22 -8.66
N SER A 127 -2.14 -37.90 -9.15
CA SER A 127 -0.88 -38.28 -8.51
C SER A 127 0.22 -37.28 -8.89
N ALA A 128 1.36 -37.38 -8.22
CA ALA A 128 2.55 -36.61 -8.55
C ALA A 128 3.79 -37.51 -8.46
N LYS A 129 4.60 -37.55 -9.52
CA LYS A 129 5.77 -38.43 -9.64
C LYS A 129 6.98 -37.70 -10.17
N ARG A 130 8.17 -38.25 -9.93
CA ARG A 130 9.40 -37.70 -10.51
C ARG A 130 9.48 -37.98 -12.00
N VAL A 131 10.20 -37.14 -12.72
CA VAL A 131 10.54 -37.33 -14.14
C VAL A 131 11.08 -38.75 -14.41
N THR A 132 11.97 -39.27 -13.57
CA THR A 132 12.53 -40.63 -13.77
C THR A 132 11.54 -41.79 -13.58
N GLU A 133 10.37 -41.53 -12.99
CA GLU A 133 9.30 -42.51 -12.82
C GLU A 133 8.26 -42.44 -13.93
N ILE A 134 8.15 -41.28 -14.61
CA ILE A 134 7.20 -41.01 -15.70
C ILE A 134 7.85 -41.34 -17.06
N PHE A 135 9.14 -41.06 -17.21
CA PHE A 135 9.85 -41.15 -18.48
C PHE A 135 10.91 -42.25 -18.42
N THR A 136 10.95 -43.10 -19.45
CA THR A 136 11.93 -44.19 -19.54
C THR A 136 13.35 -43.69 -19.82
N LYS A 137 13.47 -42.67 -20.66
CA LYS A 137 14.73 -42.01 -21.05
C LYS A 137 14.49 -40.50 -21.14
N PRO A 138 14.28 -39.83 -20.00
CA PRO A 138 14.02 -38.40 -20.00
C PRO A 138 15.17 -37.65 -20.64
N GLN A 139 14.85 -36.73 -21.53
CA GLN A 139 15.78 -35.74 -22.02
C GLN A 139 15.19 -34.35 -21.78
N PHE A 140 16.06 -33.40 -21.46
CA PHE A 140 15.61 -32.04 -21.21
C PHE A 140 15.18 -31.37 -22.52
N TYR A 141 16.06 -31.39 -23.54
CA TYR A 141 15.76 -30.96 -24.90
C TYR A 141 15.97 -32.12 -25.89
N ILE A 142 15.09 -32.23 -26.89
CA ILE A 142 15.23 -33.17 -28.02
C ILE A 142 15.16 -32.37 -29.32
N ASN A 143 16.28 -32.25 -30.03
CA ASN A 143 16.42 -31.38 -31.21
C ASN A 143 16.26 -29.88 -30.94
N GLY A 144 16.45 -29.45 -29.68
CA GLY A 144 16.29 -28.05 -29.25
C GLY A 144 14.82 -27.71 -28.93
N PRO A 145 14.56 -26.62 -28.19
CA PRO A 145 13.20 -26.22 -27.86
C PRO A 145 12.51 -25.58 -29.06
N THR A 146 11.56 -26.30 -29.65
CA THR A 146 10.79 -25.84 -30.80
C THR A 146 9.36 -25.50 -30.40
N ALA A 147 8.67 -24.70 -31.22
CA ALA A 147 7.25 -24.41 -31.03
C ALA A 147 6.41 -25.70 -31.02
N ASN A 148 6.80 -26.67 -31.86
CA ASN A 148 6.15 -27.98 -31.98
C ASN A 148 6.11 -28.75 -30.68
N ASP A 149 7.07 -28.53 -29.79
CA ASP A 149 7.11 -29.21 -28.50
C ASP A 149 6.07 -28.65 -27.52
N VAL A 150 5.45 -27.50 -27.79
CA VAL A 150 4.50 -26.89 -26.86
C VAL A 150 3.09 -27.44 -27.06
N ARG A 151 2.58 -28.14 -26.05
CA ARG A 151 1.17 -28.54 -25.93
C ARG A 151 0.61 -28.15 -24.55
N GLN A 152 -0.46 -27.38 -24.55
CA GLN A 152 -1.14 -27.00 -23.32
C GLN A 152 -1.81 -28.20 -22.63
N GLY A 153 -1.77 -28.23 -21.30
CA GLY A 153 -2.47 -29.21 -20.48
C GLY A 153 -3.85 -28.75 -19.98
N ASN A 154 -4.25 -29.24 -18.81
CA ASN A 154 -5.53 -28.90 -18.15
C ASN A 154 -5.45 -27.60 -17.32
N ASP A 155 -4.79 -26.56 -17.83
CA ASP A 155 -4.74 -25.21 -17.23
C ASP A 155 -5.22 -24.17 -18.26
N GLY A 156 -5.68 -23.01 -17.82
CA GLY A 156 -6.07 -21.87 -18.65
C GLY A 156 -4.90 -20.94 -19.02
N ASP A 157 -3.71 -21.48 -19.20
CA ASP A 157 -2.45 -20.73 -19.37
C ASP A 157 -2.00 -20.60 -20.84
N CYS A 158 -2.94 -20.70 -21.78
CA CYS A 158 -2.69 -20.57 -23.23
C CYS A 158 -1.84 -19.35 -23.63
N TRP A 159 -1.95 -18.25 -22.90
CA TRP A 159 -1.17 -17.04 -23.09
C TRP A 159 0.33 -17.27 -22.88
N LEU A 160 0.71 -18.05 -21.86
CA LEU A 160 2.09 -18.43 -21.58
C LEU A 160 2.60 -19.40 -22.65
N MET A 161 1.79 -20.39 -23.02
CA MET A 161 2.14 -21.35 -24.07
C MET A 161 2.34 -20.66 -25.42
N ALA A 162 1.46 -19.72 -25.79
CA ALA A 162 1.62 -18.89 -26.98
C ALA A 162 2.88 -18.01 -26.92
N ALA A 163 3.22 -17.47 -25.75
CA ALA A 163 4.47 -16.74 -25.55
C ALA A 163 5.68 -17.64 -25.79
N LEU A 164 5.72 -18.85 -25.22
CA LEU A 164 6.80 -19.83 -25.45
C LEU A 164 6.91 -20.25 -26.92
N CYS A 165 5.79 -20.46 -27.60
CA CYS A 165 5.76 -20.68 -29.05
C CYS A 165 6.43 -19.52 -29.80
N ALA A 166 6.11 -18.26 -29.46
CA ALA A 166 6.73 -17.10 -30.09
C ALA A 166 8.23 -17.00 -29.80
N LEU A 167 8.67 -17.34 -28.59
CA LEU A 167 10.09 -17.34 -28.21
C LEU A 167 10.91 -18.35 -29.01
N SER A 168 10.34 -19.52 -29.34
CA SER A 168 11.05 -20.61 -30.01
C SER A 168 11.58 -20.26 -31.40
N PHE A 169 11.01 -19.24 -32.06
CA PHE A 169 11.46 -18.78 -33.38
C PHE A 169 12.71 -17.91 -33.34
N LYS A 170 13.11 -17.45 -32.17
CA LYS A 170 14.37 -16.74 -31.98
C LYS A 170 15.33 -17.62 -31.21
N GLU A 171 16.29 -18.18 -31.93
CA GLU A 171 17.29 -19.11 -31.40
C GLU A 171 17.95 -18.55 -30.13
N GLY A 172 18.04 -19.39 -29.09
CA GLY A 172 18.72 -19.06 -27.85
C GLY A 172 17.88 -18.31 -26.80
N LEU A 173 16.61 -17.94 -27.07
CA LEU A 173 15.78 -17.28 -26.05
C LEU A 173 15.26 -18.27 -25.00
N ILE A 174 14.81 -19.45 -25.39
CA ILE A 174 14.29 -20.46 -24.44
C ILE A 174 15.43 -21.03 -23.61
N GLU A 175 16.59 -21.24 -24.23
CA GLU A 175 17.79 -21.75 -23.56
C GLU A 175 18.35 -20.75 -22.53
N LYS A 176 18.07 -19.46 -22.67
CA LYS A 176 18.40 -18.45 -21.65
C LYS A 176 17.53 -18.59 -20.39
N LEU A 177 16.33 -19.15 -20.50
CA LEU A 177 15.46 -19.32 -19.33
C LEU A 177 15.99 -20.39 -18.39
N CYS A 178 16.45 -21.53 -18.90
CA CYS A 178 17.03 -22.61 -18.10
C CYS A 178 18.55 -22.45 -17.96
N VAL A 179 18.98 -21.93 -16.81
CA VAL A 179 20.37 -21.52 -16.63
C VAL A 179 21.26 -22.65 -16.07
N ALA A 180 20.69 -23.55 -15.29
CA ALA A 180 21.39 -24.72 -14.76
C ALA A 180 20.41 -25.83 -14.39
N HIS A 181 20.77 -27.07 -14.69
CA HIS A 181 20.02 -28.23 -14.28
C HIS A 181 20.93 -29.46 -14.09
N ASP A 182 20.50 -30.38 -13.24
CA ASP A 182 21.13 -31.70 -13.03
C ASP A 182 20.02 -32.75 -12.96
N GLN A 183 19.90 -33.57 -14.01
CA GLN A 183 18.80 -34.53 -14.18
C GLN A 183 18.90 -35.72 -13.20
N ASP A 184 20.13 -36.08 -12.79
CA ASP A 184 20.36 -37.18 -11.84
C ASP A 184 19.90 -36.79 -10.44
N VAL A 185 20.23 -35.55 -10.03
CA VAL A 185 19.79 -34.98 -8.76
C VAL A 185 18.31 -34.56 -8.82
N GLY A 186 17.80 -34.21 -9.99
CA GLY A 186 16.43 -33.74 -10.20
C GLY A 186 16.24 -32.29 -9.74
N VAL A 187 17.18 -31.40 -10.09
CA VAL A 187 17.13 -29.96 -9.77
C VAL A 187 17.26 -29.12 -11.03
N TYR A 188 16.41 -28.11 -11.17
CA TYR A 188 16.34 -27.23 -12.33
C TYR A 188 16.23 -25.78 -11.87
N GLY A 189 17.03 -24.89 -12.45
CA GLY A 189 17.09 -23.47 -12.13
C GLY A 189 16.75 -22.60 -13.33
N PHE A 190 15.70 -21.80 -13.18
CA PHE A 190 15.19 -20.91 -14.21
C PHE A 190 15.32 -19.44 -13.81
N VAL A 191 15.27 -18.56 -14.81
CA VAL A 191 15.32 -17.11 -14.63
C VAL A 191 14.16 -16.45 -15.38
N PHE A 192 13.45 -15.56 -14.69
CA PHE A 192 12.29 -14.82 -15.19
C PHE A 192 12.46 -13.32 -14.92
N TYR A 193 11.78 -12.50 -15.69
CA TYR A 193 11.76 -11.05 -15.52
C TYR A 193 10.51 -10.63 -14.74
N ARG A 194 10.69 -9.80 -13.71
CA ARG A 194 9.59 -9.33 -12.86
C ARG A 194 9.85 -7.93 -12.32
N ASP A 195 8.88 -7.04 -12.50
CA ASP A 195 8.90 -5.66 -11.99
C ASP A 195 10.21 -4.90 -12.29
N GLY A 196 10.82 -5.10 -13.47
CA GLY A 196 12.05 -4.38 -13.83
C GLY A 196 13.36 -5.10 -13.49
N GLU A 197 13.33 -6.31 -12.92
CA GLU A 197 14.51 -7.07 -12.53
C GLU A 197 14.38 -8.56 -12.89
N TRP A 198 15.52 -9.21 -13.16
CA TRP A 198 15.54 -10.66 -13.35
C TRP A 198 15.64 -11.38 -12.01
N ILE A 199 14.79 -12.39 -11.83
CA ILE A 199 14.71 -13.24 -10.65
C ILE A 199 15.11 -14.67 -11.00
N SER A 200 15.67 -15.40 -10.04
CA SER A 200 16.03 -16.82 -10.21
C SER A 200 15.15 -17.70 -9.34
N GLU A 201 14.54 -18.73 -9.91
CA GLU A 201 13.77 -19.75 -9.19
C GLU A 201 14.33 -21.15 -9.45
N ILE A 202 14.18 -22.05 -8.48
CA ILE A 202 14.72 -23.41 -8.54
C ILE A 202 13.63 -24.39 -8.15
N VAL A 203 13.40 -25.44 -8.94
CA VAL A 203 12.39 -26.47 -8.70
C VAL A 203 13.00 -27.87 -8.72
N ASP A 204 12.27 -28.82 -8.13
CA ASP A 204 12.54 -30.25 -8.27
C ASP A 204 11.82 -30.88 -9.48
N ASP A 205 12.07 -32.16 -9.73
CA ASP A 205 11.59 -32.93 -10.88
C ASP A 205 10.23 -33.63 -10.68
N PHE A 206 9.44 -33.29 -9.66
CA PHE A 206 8.08 -33.81 -9.53
C PHE A 206 7.11 -33.15 -10.51
N LEU A 207 6.22 -33.91 -11.14
CA LEU A 207 5.16 -33.42 -12.02
C LEU A 207 3.81 -34.06 -11.67
N TYR A 208 2.72 -33.31 -11.88
CA TYR A 208 1.36 -33.81 -11.68
C TYR A 208 0.91 -34.70 -12.85
N LEU A 209 0.18 -35.77 -12.51
CA LEU A 209 -0.36 -36.73 -13.45
C LEU A 209 -1.89 -36.74 -13.43
N THR A 210 -2.47 -37.06 -14.58
CA THR A 210 -3.92 -37.19 -14.78
C THR A 210 -4.52 -38.39 -14.07
N LYS A 211 -3.75 -39.48 -13.94
CA LYS A 211 -4.18 -40.75 -13.35
C LYS A 211 -3.57 -40.97 -11.97
N ALA A 212 -4.34 -41.62 -11.10
CA ALA A 212 -3.92 -41.93 -9.74
C ALA A 212 -2.83 -43.01 -9.73
N ASP A 213 -2.21 -43.22 -8.58
CA ASP A 213 -1.34 -44.38 -8.40
C ASP A 213 -2.15 -45.67 -8.42
N TYR A 214 -1.55 -46.73 -8.95
CA TYR A 214 -2.17 -48.06 -9.11
C TYR A 214 -2.83 -48.56 -7.80
N ASP A 215 -2.15 -48.41 -6.66
CA ASP A 215 -2.70 -48.84 -5.36
C ASP A 215 -3.78 -47.89 -4.80
N ALA A 216 -3.84 -46.65 -5.27
CA ALA A 216 -4.79 -45.65 -4.81
C ALA A 216 -6.15 -45.76 -5.54
N GLN A 217 -6.18 -46.31 -6.75
CA GLN A 217 -7.39 -46.37 -7.58
C GLN A 217 -7.94 -47.80 -7.67
N GLN A 218 -8.85 -48.13 -6.74
CA GLN A 218 -9.38 -49.48 -6.57
C GLN A 218 -9.98 -50.09 -7.84
N ASN A 219 -10.78 -49.33 -8.60
CA ASN A 219 -11.45 -49.84 -9.80
C ASN A 219 -10.46 -50.22 -10.89
N ASP A 220 -9.50 -49.33 -11.18
CA ASP A 220 -8.47 -49.58 -12.17
C ASP A 220 -7.57 -50.75 -11.75
N ARG A 221 -7.25 -50.85 -10.46
CA ARG A 221 -6.46 -51.96 -9.91
C ARG A 221 -7.16 -53.30 -10.12
N ILE A 222 -8.43 -53.42 -9.72
CA ILE A 222 -9.22 -54.65 -9.90
C ILE A 222 -9.26 -55.04 -11.38
N MET A 223 -9.52 -54.07 -12.27
CA MET A 223 -9.53 -54.31 -13.71
C MET A 223 -8.19 -54.87 -14.19
N PHE A 224 -7.07 -54.29 -13.78
CA PHE A 224 -5.74 -54.73 -14.21
C PHE A 224 -5.31 -56.06 -13.60
N ASP A 225 -5.76 -56.37 -12.37
CA ASP A 225 -5.53 -57.64 -11.69
C ASP A 225 -6.31 -58.79 -12.32
N GLU A 226 -7.49 -58.51 -12.86
CA GLU A 226 -8.33 -59.49 -13.58
C GLU A 226 -7.84 -59.72 -15.02
N LEU A 227 -7.09 -58.78 -15.58
CA LEU A 227 -6.43 -58.97 -16.88
C LEU A 227 -5.19 -59.85 -16.69
N ASP A 228 -4.98 -60.81 -17.61
CA ASP A 228 -3.86 -61.78 -17.58
C ASP A 228 -2.51 -61.14 -17.94
N TYR A 229 -2.21 -59.98 -17.34
CA TYR A 229 -0.91 -59.33 -17.42
C TYR A 229 0.07 -60.00 -16.47
N ARG A 230 1.29 -60.26 -16.97
CA ARG A 230 2.38 -60.81 -16.15
C ARG A 230 2.75 -59.91 -14.95
N ASN A 231 2.59 -58.60 -15.10
CA ASN A 231 2.79 -57.60 -14.05
C ASN A 231 1.74 -56.47 -14.21
N PRO A 232 0.58 -56.59 -13.55
CA PRO A 232 -0.52 -55.63 -13.66
C PRO A 232 -0.13 -54.19 -13.34
N GLN A 233 0.70 -53.97 -12.31
CA GLN A 233 1.14 -52.64 -11.89
C GLN A 233 2.03 -51.97 -12.95
N GLU A 234 2.99 -52.70 -13.50
CA GLU A 234 3.86 -52.18 -14.56
C GLU A 234 3.08 -51.89 -15.84
N ALA A 235 2.12 -52.75 -16.18
CA ALA A 235 1.20 -52.49 -17.29
C ALA A 235 0.38 -51.22 -17.06
N TYR A 236 -0.14 -51.00 -15.85
CA TYR A 236 -0.85 -49.78 -15.47
C TYR A 236 0.02 -48.53 -15.63
N THR A 237 1.22 -48.54 -15.04
CA THR A 237 2.16 -47.41 -15.13
C THR A 237 2.53 -47.11 -16.58
N ARG A 238 2.77 -48.15 -17.39
CA ARG A 238 3.10 -48.00 -18.81
C ARG A 238 1.97 -47.37 -19.62
N ILE A 239 0.72 -47.68 -19.31
CA ILE A 239 -0.45 -47.23 -20.07
C ILE A 239 -0.90 -45.84 -19.61
N PHE A 240 -0.89 -45.57 -18.30
CA PHE A 240 -1.57 -44.40 -17.72
C PHE A 240 -0.65 -43.36 -17.08
N GLN A 241 0.58 -43.71 -16.73
CA GLN A 241 1.50 -42.85 -15.97
C GLN A 241 2.86 -42.67 -16.66
N SER A 242 2.97 -43.07 -17.92
CA SER A 242 4.22 -42.96 -18.69
C SER A 242 4.11 -41.90 -19.77
N ASN A 243 5.24 -41.25 -20.06
CA ASN A 243 5.41 -40.22 -21.10
C ASN A 243 4.67 -38.91 -20.84
N SER A 244 4.93 -37.93 -21.71
CA SER A 244 4.40 -36.56 -21.56
C SER A 244 2.88 -36.45 -21.62
N ASN A 245 2.18 -37.36 -22.30
CA ASN A 245 0.73 -37.37 -22.40
C ASN A 245 0.01 -37.76 -21.09
N SER A 246 0.74 -38.33 -20.12
CA SER A 246 0.21 -38.66 -18.80
C SER A 246 0.16 -37.47 -17.84
N LEU A 247 0.88 -36.38 -18.17
CA LEU A 247 0.97 -35.16 -17.37
C LEU A 247 -0.36 -34.41 -17.32
N TYR A 248 -0.65 -33.80 -16.18
CA TYR A 248 -1.89 -33.03 -15.99
C TYR A 248 -1.84 -31.64 -16.63
N PHE A 249 -0.70 -30.96 -16.50
CA PHE A 249 -0.45 -29.63 -17.04
C PHE A 249 0.34 -29.71 -18.36
N ALA A 250 1.16 -28.72 -18.70
CA ALA A 250 1.83 -28.66 -19.99
C ALA A 250 2.55 -29.96 -20.39
N GLN A 251 2.49 -30.26 -21.68
CA GLN A 251 3.00 -31.50 -22.27
C GLN A 251 3.92 -31.19 -23.44
N CYS A 252 4.97 -32.00 -23.61
CA CYS A 252 5.75 -32.01 -24.82
C CYS A 252 5.10 -32.89 -25.91
N GLU A 253 5.22 -32.48 -27.17
CA GLU A 253 4.90 -33.33 -28.33
C GLU A 253 5.70 -34.63 -28.28
N HIS A 254 7.02 -34.51 -28.06
CA HIS A 254 7.86 -35.68 -27.96
C HIS A 254 7.64 -36.40 -26.61
N PRO A 255 7.35 -37.72 -26.60
CA PRO A 255 6.98 -38.46 -25.38
C PRO A 255 8.03 -38.50 -24.25
N GLN A 256 9.29 -38.19 -24.56
CA GLN A 256 10.44 -38.25 -23.64
C GLN A 256 11.06 -36.88 -23.32
N GLU A 257 10.50 -35.80 -23.84
CA GLU A 257 11.00 -34.45 -23.57
C GLU A 257 10.36 -33.83 -22.33
N THR A 258 11.10 -32.98 -21.61
CA THR A 258 10.71 -32.56 -20.25
C THR A 258 10.89 -31.07 -19.93
N TRP A 259 11.46 -30.25 -20.83
CA TRP A 259 11.74 -28.85 -20.51
C TRP A 259 10.47 -28.03 -20.23
N LEU A 260 9.42 -28.22 -21.02
CA LEU A 260 8.18 -27.45 -20.94
C LEU A 260 7.44 -27.63 -19.60
N PRO A 261 7.09 -28.86 -19.15
CA PRO A 261 6.40 -29.05 -17.87
C PRO A 261 7.23 -28.55 -16.67
N LEU A 262 8.56 -28.65 -16.74
CA LEU A 262 9.44 -28.15 -15.68
C LEU A 262 9.52 -26.62 -15.67
N LEU A 263 9.49 -25.99 -16.85
CA LEU A 263 9.45 -24.54 -16.99
C LEU A 263 8.12 -23.97 -16.46
N GLU A 264 6.99 -24.53 -16.90
CA GLU A 264 5.64 -24.16 -16.43
C GLU A 264 5.54 -24.29 -14.91
N LYS A 265 6.01 -25.40 -14.34
CA LYS A 265 6.08 -25.57 -12.89
C LYS A 265 6.91 -24.48 -12.19
N CYS A 266 8.07 -24.15 -12.76
CA CYS A 266 8.92 -23.10 -12.18
C CYS A 266 8.28 -21.71 -12.29
N TYR A 267 7.52 -21.48 -13.37
CA TYR A 267 6.76 -20.26 -13.59
C TYR A 267 5.59 -20.15 -12.59
N ALA A 268 4.81 -21.22 -12.43
CA ALA A 268 3.78 -21.34 -11.39
C ALA A 268 4.36 -21.08 -10.00
N LYS A 269 5.53 -21.63 -9.67
CA LYS A 269 6.23 -21.32 -8.41
C LYS A 269 6.61 -19.84 -8.29
N ALA A 270 7.11 -19.22 -9.36
CA ALA A 270 7.51 -17.81 -9.35
C ALA A 270 6.33 -16.86 -9.07
N HIS A 271 5.13 -17.25 -9.52
CA HIS A 271 3.86 -16.56 -9.25
C HIS A 271 3.07 -17.12 -8.06
N GLY A 272 3.52 -18.21 -7.43
CA GLY A 272 3.04 -18.72 -6.14
C GLY A 272 2.25 -20.02 -6.17
N ASP A 273 1.54 -20.33 -7.27
CA ASP A 273 0.78 -21.57 -7.53
C ASP A 273 0.38 -21.67 -9.02
N TYR A 274 -0.17 -22.82 -9.41
CA TYR A 274 -0.70 -23.03 -10.76
C TYR A 274 -1.91 -22.13 -11.06
N ALA A 275 -2.82 -21.91 -10.12
CA ALA A 275 -3.94 -20.98 -10.38
C ALA A 275 -3.46 -19.56 -10.71
N ALA A 276 -2.35 -19.09 -10.16
CA ALA A 276 -1.81 -17.76 -10.43
C ALA A 276 -1.41 -17.53 -11.91
N ILE A 277 -1.16 -18.60 -12.67
CA ILE A 277 -0.79 -18.53 -14.09
C ILE A 277 -1.98 -18.77 -15.04
N GLU A 278 -3.15 -19.08 -14.50
CA GLU A 278 -4.40 -19.15 -15.26
C GLU A 278 -4.82 -17.75 -15.75
N GLY A 279 -5.11 -17.63 -17.04
CA GLY A 279 -5.64 -16.42 -17.66
C GLY A 279 -4.61 -15.28 -17.80
N GLY A 280 -4.36 -14.83 -19.03
CA GLY A 280 -3.41 -13.75 -19.27
C GLY A 280 -3.33 -13.31 -20.72
N LEU A 281 -2.32 -12.48 -21.00
CA LEU A 281 -2.06 -11.87 -22.30
C LEU A 281 -0.68 -12.30 -22.76
N GLY A 282 -0.57 -12.80 -24.00
CA GLY A 282 0.67 -13.39 -24.51
C GLY A 282 1.84 -12.41 -24.45
N GLY A 283 1.58 -11.13 -24.71
CA GLY A 283 2.52 -10.03 -24.57
C GLY A 283 3.15 -9.95 -23.17
N GLU A 284 2.35 -10.03 -22.10
CA GLU A 284 2.86 -10.06 -20.72
C GLU A 284 3.73 -11.31 -20.48
N GLY A 285 3.35 -12.45 -21.06
CA GLY A 285 4.14 -13.68 -20.94
C GLY A 285 5.49 -13.55 -21.60
N VAL A 286 5.55 -12.94 -22.79
CA VAL A 286 6.82 -12.64 -23.45
C VAL A 286 7.63 -11.62 -22.66
N GLU A 287 7.02 -10.60 -22.03
CA GLU A 287 7.73 -9.67 -21.14
C GLU A 287 8.38 -10.41 -19.96
N ASP A 288 7.64 -11.28 -19.28
CA ASP A 288 8.10 -12.03 -18.11
C ASP A 288 9.20 -13.05 -18.48
N LEU A 289 9.24 -13.52 -19.73
CA LEU A 289 10.27 -14.45 -20.22
C LEU A 289 11.50 -13.74 -20.83
N THR A 290 11.37 -12.52 -21.34
CA THR A 290 12.44 -11.87 -22.13
C THR A 290 12.94 -10.54 -21.56
N GLY A 291 12.21 -9.92 -20.63
CA GLY A 291 12.44 -8.53 -20.21
C GLY A 291 12.11 -7.50 -21.29
N GLY A 292 11.38 -7.90 -22.34
CA GLY A 292 10.89 -7.02 -23.39
C GLY A 292 9.81 -6.04 -22.92
N VAL A 293 9.28 -5.26 -23.86
CA VAL A 293 8.18 -4.31 -23.63
C VAL A 293 7.09 -4.56 -24.66
N ALA A 294 5.89 -4.83 -24.18
CA ALA A 294 4.73 -5.23 -24.96
C ALA A 294 3.77 -4.07 -25.19
N SER A 295 3.27 -3.95 -26.42
CA SER A 295 2.25 -2.99 -26.85
C SER A 295 1.05 -3.73 -27.41
N GLU A 296 -0.16 -3.23 -27.13
CA GLU A 296 -1.43 -3.79 -27.59
C GLU A 296 -1.96 -2.98 -28.79
N PHE A 297 -2.41 -3.68 -29.83
CA PHE A 297 -3.04 -3.08 -31.01
C PHE A 297 -4.35 -3.78 -31.33
N PHE A 298 -5.42 -3.02 -31.56
CA PHE A 298 -6.67 -3.58 -32.09
C PHE A 298 -6.71 -3.46 -33.60
N ALA A 299 -7.21 -4.51 -34.27
CA ALA A 299 -7.34 -4.54 -35.73
C ALA A 299 -8.16 -3.34 -36.27
N THR A 300 -9.12 -2.85 -35.49
CA THR A 300 -9.97 -1.69 -35.81
C THR A 300 -9.24 -0.36 -35.72
N ASP A 301 -8.19 -0.28 -34.91
CA ASP A 301 -7.48 0.96 -34.58
C ASP A 301 -6.23 1.15 -35.46
N ILE A 302 -5.93 0.17 -36.32
CA ILE A 302 -4.84 0.25 -37.29
C ILE A 302 -5.22 1.25 -38.39
N LEU A 303 -4.63 2.45 -38.30
CA LEU A 303 -4.81 3.51 -39.29
C LEU A 303 -4.21 3.15 -40.66
N ASP A 304 -2.93 2.76 -40.68
CA ASP A 304 -2.21 2.39 -41.90
C ASP A 304 -1.83 0.90 -41.86
N LYS A 305 -2.55 0.11 -42.66
CA LYS A 305 -2.34 -1.33 -42.80
C LYS A 305 -1.01 -1.66 -43.47
N GLU A 306 -0.46 -0.79 -44.31
CA GLU A 306 0.85 -1.00 -44.92
C GLU A 306 1.98 -0.74 -43.92
N HIS A 307 1.82 0.27 -43.07
CA HIS A 307 2.76 0.51 -41.98
C HIS A 307 2.77 -0.67 -41.00
N PHE A 308 1.60 -1.19 -40.62
CA PHE A 308 1.52 -2.36 -39.76
C PHE A 308 2.16 -3.61 -40.40
N TRP A 309 1.98 -3.83 -41.71
CA TRP A 309 2.66 -4.90 -42.44
C TRP A 309 4.18 -4.79 -42.36
N LYS A 310 4.74 -3.58 -42.52
CA LYS A 310 6.18 -3.33 -42.36
C LYS A 310 6.67 -3.64 -40.95
N GLN A 311 5.86 -3.41 -39.91
CA GLN A 311 6.19 -3.82 -38.55
C GLN A 311 6.17 -5.34 -38.40
N LEU A 312 5.19 -6.04 -38.97
CA LEU A 312 5.12 -7.50 -38.96
C LEU A 312 6.33 -8.16 -39.65
N LEU A 313 6.88 -7.55 -40.71
CA LEU A 313 8.11 -8.04 -41.36
C LEU A 313 9.37 -7.99 -40.46
N GLN A 314 9.30 -7.29 -39.32
CA GLN A 314 10.33 -7.28 -38.27
C GLN A 314 10.11 -8.36 -37.20
N ALA A 315 9.13 -9.24 -37.37
CA ALA A 315 8.91 -10.41 -36.51
C ALA A 315 10.18 -11.27 -36.40
N ASN A 316 10.45 -11.78 -35.19
CA ASN A 316 11.62 -12.56 -34.77
C ASN A 316 12.98 -11.84 -34.87
N LYS A 317 13.01 -10.59 -35.35
CA LYS A 317 14.22 -9.75 -35.38
C LYS A 317 14.23 -8.81 -34.18
N GLU A 318 13.43 -7.75 -34.27
CA GLU A 318 13.26 -6.72 -33.24
C GLU A 318 12.05 -6.99 -32.35
N PHE A 319 11.01 -7.61 -32.91
CA PHE A 319 9.74 -7.81 -32.23
C PHE A 319 9.31 -9.28 -32.23
N LEU A 320 8.62 -9.69 -31.18
CA LEU A 320 7.80 -10.90 -31.15
C LEU A 320 6.33 -10.51 -31.20
N PHE A 321 5.50 -11.33 -31.84
CA PHE A 321 4.10 -11.02 -32.06
C PHE A 321 3.17 -12.13 -31.57
N GLY A 322 2.09 -11.73 -30.90
CA GLY A 322 0.96 -12.56 -30.52
C GLY A 322 -0.33 -12.00 -31.11
N CYS A 323 -1.36 -12.83 -31.17
CA CYS A 323 -2.70 -12.38 -31.56
C CYS A 323 -3.80 -13.19 -30.85
N SER A 324 -4.96 -12.58 -30.69
CA SER A 324 -6.13 -13.22 -30.08
C SER A 324 -7.44 -12.70 -30.67
N THR A 325 -8.51 -13.49 -30.49
CA THR A 325 -9.85 -13.16 -31.00
C THR A 325 -10.94 -13.61 -30.02
N GLY A 326 -12.18 -13.14 -30.22
CA GLY A 326 -13.33 -13.49 -29.38
C GLY A 326 -13.48 -12.68 -28.09
N ILE A 327 -12.72 -11.58 -27.96
CA ILE A 327 -12.55 -10.84 -26.71
C ILE A 327 -13.84 -10.14 -26.27
N PHE A 328 -14.60 -9.60 -27.24
CA PHE A 328 -15.81 -8.80 -26.97
C PHE A 328 -17.11 -9.59 -27.20
N GLY A 329 -17.00 -10.86 -27.62
CA GLY A 329 -18.14 -11.68 -28.04
C GLY A 329 -18.82 -12.47 -26.91
N GLY A 330 -18.24 -12.50 -25.71
CA GLY A 330 -18.80 -13.18 -24.54
C GLY A 330 -18.93 -14.71 -24.67
N GLY A 331 -18.24 -15.34 -25.63
CA GLY A 331 -18.38 -16.77 -25.92
C GLY A 331 -17.06 -17.46 -26.18
N PHE A 332 -16.98 -18.73 -25.76
CA PHE A 332 -15.98 -19.70 -26.17
C PHE A 332 -16.53 -20.44 -27.38
N GLY A 333 -15.89 -20.30 -28.54
CA GLY A 333 -16.39 -20.85 -29.80
C GLY A 333 -15.27 -21.06 -30.82
N SER A 334 -15.63 -21.62 -31.97
CA SER A 334 -14.72 -21.78 -33.10
C SER A 334 -15.32 -21.14 -34.35
N ARG A 335 -14.60 -20.20 -34.97
CA ARG A 335 -14.97 -19.59 -36.25
C ARG A 335 -14.00 -20.04 -37.32
N ARG A 336 -14.47 -20.91 -38.23
CA ARG A 336 -13.63 -21.49 -39.29
C ARG A 336 -12.35 -22.14 -38.75
N GLY A 337 -12.47 -22.79 -37.59
CA GLY A 337 -11.35 -23.47 -36.92
C GLY A 337 -10.55 -22.60 -35.96
N ILE A 338 -10.64 -21.26 -36.03
CA ILE A 338 -10.02 -20.35 -35.05
C ILE A 338 -10.85 -20.36 -33.76
N ILE A 339 -10.22 -20.76 -32.67
CA ILE A 339 -10.77 -20.75 -31.31
C ILE A 339 -10.78 -19.33 -30.72
N GLU A 340 -11.91 -18.95 -30.15
CA GLU A 340 -12.14 -17.69 -29.44
C GLU A 340 -11.69 -17.75 -27.98
N GLY A 341 -11.29 -16.60 -27.41
CA GLY A 341 -10.79 -16.53 -26.03
C GLY A 341 -9.42 -17.20 -25.86
N HIS A 342 -8.67 -17.36 -26.96
CA HIS A 342 -7.41 -18.10 -27.00
C HIS A 342 -6.28 -17.28 -27.63
N ALA A 343 -5.05 -17.53 -27.18
CA ALA A 343 -3.85 -16.83 -27.64
C ALA A 343 -3.12 -17.63 -28.73
N TYR A 344 -2.74 -16.96 -29.82
CA TYR A 344 -1.98 -17.51 -30.93
C TYR A 344 -0.66 -16.77 -31.08
N SER A 345 0.37 -17.48 -31.52
CA SER A 345 1.68 -16.90 -31.81
C SER A 345 1.85 -16.65 -33.29
N ILE A 346 2.42 -15.49 -33.66
CA ILE A 346 2.80 -15.20 -35.04
C ILE A 346 4.25 -15.63 -35.22
N GLN A 347 4.45 -16.67 -36.01
CA GLN A 347 5.74 -17.35 -36.14
C GLN A 347 6.56 -16.83 -37.30
N ARG A 348 5.94 -16.58 -38.46
CA ARG A 348 6.68 -16.17 -39.66
C ARG A 348 5.82 -15.28 -40.54
N VAL A 349 6.42 -14.22 -41.07
CA VAL A 349 5.76 -13.26 -41.95
C VAL A 349 6.55 -13.21 -43.25
N VAL A 350 5.89 -13.45 -44.39
CA VAL A 350 6.54 -13.48 -45.70
C VAL A 350 5.74 -12.70 -46.74
N GLU A 351 6.47 -12.07 -47.65
CA GLU A 351 5.94 -11.45 -48.86
C GLU A 351 6.63 -12.06 -50.06
N ILE A 352 5.93 -12.90 -50.82
CA ILE A 352 6.46 -13.64 -51.96
C ILE A 352 5.47 -13.53 -53.11
N GLU A 353 5.92 -13.14 -54.31
CA GLU A 353 5.08 -13.10 -55.53
C GLU A 353 3.75 -12.36 -55.34
N ASN A 354 3.81 -11.20 -54.65
CA ASN A 354 2.66 -10.36 -54.26
C ASN A 354 1.66 -11.01 -53.29
N GLN A 355 1.98 -12.16 -52.70
CA GLN A 355 1.21 -12.77 -51.63
C GLN A 355 1.82 -12.42 -50.27
N ARG A 356 0.97 -11.93 -49.37
CA ARG A 356 1.31 -11.58 -47.99
C ARG A 356 0.75 -12.63 -47.05
N LEU A 357 1.64 -13.50 -46.58
CA LEU A 357 1.26 -14.69 -45.83
C LEU A 357 1.92 -14.66 -44.45
N ILE A 358 1.16 -15.12 -43.46
CA ILE A 358 1.58 -15.21 -42.06
C ILE A 358 1.37 -16.64 -41.59
N LEU A 359 2.37 -17.20 -40.94
CA LEU A 359 2.30 -18.47 -40.22
C LEU A 359 1.94 -18.20 -38.78
N LEU A 360 0.84 -18.78 -38.33
CA LEU A 360 0.39 -18.73 -36.94
C LEU A 360 0.48 -20.11 -36.32
N ARG A 361 0.59 -20.14 -34.99
CA ARG A 361 0.48 -21.38 -34.23
C ARG A 361 -0.48 -21.28 -33.06
N ASN A 362 -1.32 -22.30 -32.97
CA ASN A 362 -2.17 -22.62 -31.83
C ASN A 362 -1.37 -23.46 -30.81
N PRO A 363 -1.16 -23.00 -29.56
CA PRO A 363 -0.46 -23.75 -28.52
C PRO A 363 -1.16 -25.04 -28.05
N TRP A 364 -2.41 -25.29 -28.43
CA TRP A 364 -3.06 -26.60 -28.21
C TRP A 364 -2.52 -27.70 -29.13
N GLY A 365 -1.78 -27.34 -30.19
CA GLY A 365 -1.33 -28.28 -31.21
C GLY A 365 -2.45 -28.84 -32.08
N GLN A 366 -3.62 -28.21 -32.06
CA GLN A 366 -4.81 -28.57 -32.83
C GLN A 366 -5.73 -27.36 -33.00
N GLY A 367 -6.72 -27.42 -33.89
CA GLY A 367 -7.68 -26.32 -34.08
C GLY A 367 -7.13 -25.23 -35.00
N GLU A 368 -7.06 -25.57 -36.28
CA GLU A 368 -6.41 -24.77 -37.33
C GLU A 368 -7.42 -24.02 -38.20
N TRP A 369 -6.96 -22.96 -38.85
CA TRP A 369 -7.71 -22.20 -39.84
C TRP A 369 -8.23 -23.10 -40.97
N LYS A 370 -9.47 -22.86 -41.42
CA LYS A 370 -10.14 -23.64 -42.50
C LYS A 370 -10.45 -22.83 -43.76
N GLY A 371 -9.81 -21.67 -43.94
CA GLY A 371 -10.02 -20.80 -45.11
C GLY A 371 -8.89 -20.90 -46.14
N ALA A 372 -8.64 -19.83 -46.89
CA ALA A 372 -7.56 -19.80 -47.87
C ALA A 372 -6.20 -20.02 -47.19
N TRP A 373 -5.31 -20.78 -47.82
CA TRP A 373 -4.00 -21.20 -47.29
C TRP A 373 -4.03 -22.10 -46.05
N ALA A 374 -5.21 -22.55 -45.61
CA ALA A 374 -5.34 -23.61 -44.62
C ALA A 374 -4.78 -24.95 -45.10
N ASP A 375 -4.59 -25.87 -44.16
CA ASP A 375 -4.28 -27.27 -44.42
C ASP A 375 -5.36 -27.90 -45.31
N GLY A 376 -4.94 -28.41 -46.47
CA GLY A 376 -5.84 -28.96 -47.50
C GLY A 376 -6.50 -27.91 -48.42
N SER A 377 -6.14 -26.64 -48.33
CA SER A 377 -6.69 -25.62 -49.22
C SER A 377 -6.14 -25.67 -50.65
N LYS A 378 -6.92 -25.17 -51.60
CA LYS A 378 -6.61 -25.25 -53.05
C LYS A 378 -5.47 -24.33 -53.49
N GLU A 379 -5.09 -23.35 -52.67
CA GLU A 379 -3.97 -22.44 -52.98
C GLU A 379 -2.61 -23.13 -52.88
N TRP A 380 -2.52 -24.29 -52.21
CA TRP A 380 -1.29 -25.05 -52.09
C TRP A 380 -0.89 -25.72 -53.41
N SER A 381 0.12 -25.17 -54.07
CA SER A 381 0.84 -25.83 -55.15
C SER A 381 2.12 -26.52 -54.64
N PRO A 382 2.68 -27.52 -55.36
CA PRO A 382 3.96 -28.13 -55.00
C PRO A 382 5.11 -27.11 -54.88
N GLU A 383 5.07 -26.04 -55.65
CA GLU A 383 6.05 -24.95 -55.57
C GLU A 383 5.90 -24.16 -54.27
N TRP A 384 4.66 -23.82 -53.88
CA TRP A 384 4.38 -23.11 -52.64
C TRP A 384 4.71 -23.93 -51.41
N MET A 385 4.41 -25.24 -51.43
CA MET A 385 4.81 -26.16 -50.35
C MET A 385 6.33 -26.16 -50.16
N LYS A 386 7.10 -26.19 -51.25
CA LYS A 386 8.57 -26.15 -51.17
C LYS A 386 9.10 -24.78 -50.75
N LYS A 387 8.52 -23.68 -51.26
CA LYS A 387 8.91 -22.30 -50.92
C LYS A 387 8.66 -21.98 -49.44
N LEU A 388 7.51 -22.38 -48.92
CA LEU A 388 7.13 -22.12 -47.54
C LEU A 388 7.58 -23.23 -46.58
N GLY A 389 7.99 -24.40 -47.08
CA GLY A 389 8.37 -25.53 -46.24
C GLY A 389 7.21 -26.08 -45.39
N HIS A 390 5.97 -25.87 -45.85
CA HIS A 390 4.77 -26.29 -45.15
C HIS A 390 4.59 -27.81 -45.24
N LYS A 391 4.15 -28.41 -44.14
CA LYS A 391 3.80 -29.82 -44.02
C LYS A 391 2.34 -29.88 -43.58
N PHE A 392 1.56 -30.76 -44.20
CA PHE A 392 0.19 -30.99 -43.75
C PHE A 392 0.18 -31.80 -42.47
N GLY A 393 -0.60 -31.36 -41.49
CA GLY A 393 -0.79 -32.06 -40.22
C GLY A 393 -1.74 -31.31 -39.31
N GLU A 394 -2.37 -32.00 -38.36
CA GLU A 394 -3.04 -31.34 -37.24
C GLU A 394 -1.99 -31.09 -36.14
N ASP A 395 -1.13 -30.09 -36.34
CA ASP A 395 -0.05 -29.70 -35.43
C ASP A 395 -0.23 -28.30 -34.83
N GLY A 396 -1.32 -27.62 -35.23
CA GLY A 396 -1.68 -26.28 -34.80
C GLY A 396 -0.99 -25.16 -35.58
N GLU A 397 -0.13 -25.46 -36.55
CA GLU A 397 0.55 -24.47 -37.40
C GLU A 397 -0.19 -24.28 -38.73
N PHE A 398 -0.61 -23.05 -39.04
CA PHE A 398 -1.33 -22.78 -40.28
C PHE A 398 -0.97 -21.44 -40.90
N TRP A 399 -1.08 -21.37 -42.22
CA TRP A 399 -0.90 -20.14 -42.98
C TRP A 399 -2.22 -19.40 -43.15
N ILE A 400 -2.15 -18.08 -43.06
CA ILE A 400 -3.28 -17.18 -43.36
C ILE A 400 -2.77 -15.98 -44.17
N CYS A 401 -3.63 -15.42 -45.01
CA CYS A 401 -3.32 -14.17 -45.70
C CYS A 401 -3.49 -12.96 -44.78
N TYR A 402 -2.78 -11.87 -45.07
CA TYR A 402 -2.82 -10.65 -44.25
C TYR A 402 -4.23 -10.05 -44.12
N GLU A 403 -5.02 -10.09 -45.19
CA GLU A 403 -6.39 -9.58 -45.16
C GLU A 403 -7.29 -10.39 -44.22
N ASP A 404 -7.19 -11.72 -44.26
CA ASP A 404 -7.99 -12.59 -43.41
C ASP A 404 -7.53 -12.53 -41.95
N LEU A 405 -6.23 -12.35 -41.70
CA LEU A 405 -5.70 -12.08 -40.37
C LEU A 405 -6.41 -10.88 -39.73
N LEU A 406 -6.44 -9.73 -40.42
CA LEU A 406 -7.07 -8.50 -39.92
C LEU A 406 -8.60 -8.61 -39.80
N ARG A 407 -9.25 -9.50 -40.57
CA ARG A 407 -10.71 -9.73 -40.48
C ARG A 407 -11.10 -10.64 -39.33
N HIS A 408 -10.26 -11.63 -39.01
CA HIS A 408 -10.60 -12.69 -38.06
C HIS A 408 -9.98 -12.51 -36.67
N TYR A 409 -8.83 -11.83 -36.57
CA TYR A 409 -8.19 -11.50 -35.30
C TYR A 409 -8.47 -10.06 -34.90
N GLN A 410 -8.74 -9.85 -33.61
CA GLN A 410 -9.19 -8.56 -33.09
C GLN A 410 -8.07 -7.82 -32.38
N CYS A 411 -7.19 -8.53 -31.69
CA CYS A 411 -6.14 -7.98 -30.85
C CYS A 411 -4.80 -8.58 -31.27
N PHE A 412 -3.80 -7.72 -31.39
CA PHE A 412 -2.41 -8.03 -31.68
C PHE A 412 -1.54 -7.50 -30.55
N GLU A 413 -0.54 -8.29 -30.19
CA GLU A 413 0.42 -7.97 -29.13
C GLU A 413 1.80 -7.92 -29.79
N ARG A 414 2.54 -6.84 -29.59
CA ARG A 414 3.90 -6.66 -30.12
C ARG A 414 4.85 -6.47 -28.98
N VAL A 415 5.87 -7.30 -28.86
CA VAL A 415 6.88 -7.19 -27.80
C VAL A 415 8.23 -6.84 -28.38
N ARG A 416 8.75 -5.66 -28.01
CA ARG A 416 10.09 -5.20 -28.36
C ARG A 416 11.13 -5.89 -27.50
N LEU A 417 12.11 -6.51 -28.15
CA LEU A 417 13.25 -7.14 -27.49
C LEU A 417 14.40 -6.15 -27.34
N PHE A 418 15.11 -6.21 -26.21
CA PHE A 418 16.28 -5.37 -25.95
C PHE A 418 17.56 -6.19 -26.03
N GLY A 419 18.47 -5.78 -26.90
CA GLY A 419 19.83 -6.33 -26.98
C GLY A 419 20.82 -5.63 -26.03
N PRO A 420 22.09 -6.07 -26.01
CA PRO A 420 23.15 -5.53 -25.15
C PRO A 420 23.48 -4.04 -25.43
N GLU A 421 23.03 -3.49 -26.55
CA GLU A 421 23.18 -2.08 -26.91
C GLU A 421 22.29 -1.13 -26.08
N TRP A 422 21.28 -1.67 -25.40
CA TRP A 422 20.33 -0.91 -24.60
C TRP A 422 20.74 -0.82 -23.14
N ASN A 423 20.64 0.38 -22.58
CA ASN A 423 20.68 0.62 -21.16
C ASN A 423 19.28 0.91 -20.63
N VAL A 424 19.02 0.51 -19.39
CA VAL A 424 17.79 0.77 -18.67
C VAL A 424 18.10 1.56 -17.40
N SER A 425 17.34 2.63 -17.20
CA SER A 425 17.29 3.36 -15.92
C SER A 425 15.88 3.22 -15.37
N GLN A 426 15.75 2.92 -14.07
CA GLN A 426 14.46 2.72 -13.43
C GLN A 426 14.32 3.44 -12.10
N ILE A 427 13.09 3.86 -11.78
CA ILE A 427 12.72 4.43 -10.48
C ILE A 427 11.27 4.06 -10.16
N TRP A 428 10.98 3.79 -8.89
CA TRP A 428 9.65 3.42 -8.41
C TRP A 428 9.16 4.43 -7.37
N THR A 429 7.85 4.68 -7.34
CA THR A 429 7.19 5.51 -6.33
C THR A 429 5.74 5.06 -6.14
N THR A 430 5.11 5.53 -5.08
CA THR A 430 3.67 5.37 -4.86
C THR A 430 2.95 6.64 -5.32
N LEU A 431 1.82 6.47 -6.03
CA LEU A 431 0.94 7.54 -6.48
C LEU A 431 -0.50 7.28 -6.02
N HIS A 432 -1.18 8.35 -5.60
CA HIS A 432 -2.61 8.31 -5.28
C HIS A 432 -3.41 8.49 -6.58
N ALA A 433 -4.45 7.70 -6.79
CA ALA A 433 -5.36 7.85 -7.91
C ALA A 433 -6.58 8.68 -7.45
N PRO A 434 -6.68 9.97 -7.84
CA PRO A 434 -7.85 10.78 -7.53
C PRO A 434 -9.12 10.17 -8.13
N TRP A 435 -10.27 10.45 -7.50
CA TRP A 435 -11.56 10.00 -8.03
C TRP A 435 -11.88 10.68 -9.37
N VAL A 436 -11.57 11.98 -9.47
CA VAL A 436 -11.59 12.72 -10.74
C VAL A 436 -10.36 12.33 -11.53
N GLN A 437 -10.54 11.97 -12.80
CA GLN A 437 -9.48 11.40 -13.64
C GLN A 437 -8.55 12.49 -14.18
N GLU A 438 -7.67 13.00 -13.34
CA GLU A 438 -6.70 14.05 -13.68
C GLU A 438 -5.25 13.52 -13.73
N TYR A 439 -4.35 14.30 -14.30
CA TYR A 439 -2.91 14.02 -14.23
C TYR A 439 -2.42 14.25 -12.81
N ASN A 440 -1.57 13.36 -12.31
CA ASN A 440 -0.98 13.52 -10.99
C ASN A 440 -0.08 14.75 -10.95
N GLU A 441 -0.18 15.51 -9.86
CA GLU A 441 0.74 16.61 -9.58
C GLU A 441 2.17 16.10 -9.31
N THR A 442 2.29 14.86 -8.83
CA THR A 442 3.57 14.16 -8.75
C THR A 442 3.90 13.54 -10.11
N TYR A 443 5.05 13.91 -10.67
CA TYR A 443 5.51 13.47 -11.98
C TYR A 443 6.97 12.99 -11.92
N PHE A 444 7.41 12.27 -12.95
CA PHE A 444 8.80 11.86 -13.08
C PHE A 444 9.55 12.84 -13.97
N SER A 445 10.83 13.09 -13.69
CA SER A 445 11.69 13.86 -14.57
C SER A 445 12.95 13.06 -14.92
N PHE A 446 13.37 13.14 -16.17
CA PHE A 446 14.61 12.51 -16.62
C PHE A 446 15.42 13.42 -17.54
N THR A 447 16.72 13.19 -17.60
CA THR A 447 17.63 13.94 -18.47
C THR A 447 18.34 13.00 -19.43
N THR A 448 18.33 13.36 -20.71
CA THR A 448 19.00 12.62 -21.78
C THR A 448 20.17 13.45 -22.29
N THR A 449 21.36 12.87 -22.34
CA THR A 449 22.59 13.55 -22.78
C THR A 449 22.77 13.58 -24.30
N GLN A 450 22.10 12.69 -25.04
CA GLN A 450 22.22 12.56 -26.48
C GLN A 450 20.87 12.46 -27.19
N SER A 451 20.90 12.72 -28.50
CA SER A 451 19.77 12.47 -29.38
C SER A 451 19.74 11.00 -29.82
N GLY A 452 18.60 10.33 -29.70
CA GLY A 452 18.47 8.94 -30.15
C GLY A 452 17.15 8.26 -29.75
N PRO A 453 17.00 6.97 -30.12
CA PRO A 453 15.80 6.21 -29.82
C PRO A 453 15.72 5.88 -28.33
N VAL A 454 14.60 6.24 -27.72
CA VAL A 454 14.27 6.04 -26.31
C VAL A 454 12.92 5.31 -26.23
N VAL A 455 12.84 4.32 -25.35
CA VAL A 455 11.57 3.67 -24.99
C VAL A 455 11.26 4.00 -23.54
N ILE A 456 10.12 4.65 -23.33
CA ILE A 456 9.65 5.07 -22.01
C ILE A 456 8.51 4.15 -21.61
N VAL A 457 8.62 3.55 -20.42
CA VAL A 457 7.65 2.58 -19.91
C VAL A 457 7.25 2.96 -18.50
N VAL A 458 5.95 3.10 -18.28
CA VAL A 458 5.36 3.29 -16.95
C VAL A 458 4.63 2.00 -16.61
N SER A 459 5.09 1.29 -15.59
CA SER A 459 4.53 0.00 -15.17
C SER A 459 4.05 0.03 -13.72
N GLN A 460 2.99 -0.71 -13.43
CA GLN A 460 2.62 -1.06 -12.07
C GLN A 460 3.19 -2.44 -11.69
N LEU A 461 3.05 -2.82 -10.42
CA LEU A 461 3.48 -4.12 -9.92
C LEU A 461 2.66 -5.26 -10.57
N ASP A 462 3.30 -6.38 -10.88
CA ASP A 462 2.62 -7.60 -11.29
C ASP A 462 1.84 -8.21 -10.11
N ASP A 463 0.51 -8.32 -10.23
CA ASP A 463 -0.38 -8.82 -9.18
C ASP A 463 -0.40 -10.35 -9.08
N ARG A 464 0.04 -11.06 -10.12
CA ARG A 464 0.00 -12.53 -10.18
C ARG A 464 0.75 -13.18 -9.02
N TYR A 465 1.94 -12.67 -8.69
CA TYR A 465 2.79 -13.30 -7.67
C TYR A 465 2.38 -13.00 -6.22
N PHE A 466 1.35 -12.18 -6.03
CA PHE A 466 0.67 -12.00 -4.75
C PHE A 466 -0.85 -12.14 -4.86
N ARG A 467 -1.35 -12.98 -5.79
CA ARG A 467 -2.78 -13.22 -6.02
C ARG A 467 -3.52 -13.59 -4.73
N GLY A 468 -4.67 -12.96 -4.55
CA GLY A 468 -5.47 -12.87 -3.33
C GLY A 468 -5.15 -11.64 -2.45
N LEU A 469 -3.99 -11.00 -2.59
CA LEU A 469 -3.60 -9.80 -1.82
C LEU A 469 -3.47 -8.53 -2.68
N GLU A 470 -3.89 -8.55 -3.94
CA GLU A 470 -3.86 -7.41 -4.86
C GLU A 470 -4.68 -6.21 -4.37
N GLY A 471 -5.81 -6.49 -3.69
CA GLY A 471 -6.74 -5.49 -3.16
C GLY A 471 -7.94 -5.24 -4.07
N GLN A 472 -8.80 -4.30 -3.65
CA GLN A 472 -10.09 -4.02 -4.30
C GLN A 472 -10.02 -3.05 -5.49
N TYR A 473 -8.84 -2.46 -5.75
CA TYR A 473 -8.68 -1.43 -6.77
C TYR A 473 -7.92 -1.98 -7.97
N MET A 474 -8.46 -1.74 -9.16
CA MET A 474 -7.79 -1.98 -10.43
C MET A 474 -7.37 -0.65 -11.04
N PHE A 475 -6.17 -0.62 -11.63
CA PHE A 475 -5.61 0.59 -12.21
C PHE A 475 -5.33 0.43 -13.71
N GLN A 476 -5.57 1.51 -14.46
CA GLN A 476 -5.13 1.70 -15.84
C GLN A 476 -4.23 2.93 -15.89
N LEU A 477 -3.08 2.77 -16.53
CA LEU A 477 -2.02 3.78 -16.58
C LEU A 477 -2.04 4.48 -17.93
N SER A 478 -1.93 5.81 -17.91
CA SER A 478 -1.66 6.63 -19.10
C SER A 478 -0.64 7.70 -18.71
N PHE A 479 0.19 8.17 -19.63
CA PHE A 479 1.13 9.25 -19.33
C PHE A 479 1.34 10.18 -20.53
N ARG A 480 1.84 11.38 -20.24
CA ARG A 480 2.28 12.35 -21.25
C ARG A 480 3.73 12.72 -21.00
N VAL A 481 4.49 12.91 -22.08
CA VAL A 481 5.89 13.36 -22.02
C VAL A 481 5.96 14.80 -22.47
N HIS A 482 6.62 15.64 -21.69
CA HIS A 482 6.82 17.06 -21.91
C HIS A 482 8.32 17.37 -21.98
N LYS A 483 8.72 18.36 -22.79
CA LYS A 483 10.07 18.92 -22.73
C LYS A 483 10.09 19.98 -21.63
N ALA A 484 11.06 19.91 -20.72
CA ALA A 484 11.13 20.83 -19.58
C ALA A 484 11.14 22.29 -20.05
N GLY A 485 10.25 23.11 -19.50
CA GLY A 485 10.12 24.54 -19.83
C GLY A 485 9.40 24.87 -21.15
N VAL A 486 8.91 23.87 -21.90
CA VAL A 486 8.11 24.08 -23.11
C VAL A 486 6.64 23.79 -22.83
N ALA A 487 5.76 24.71 -23.22
CA ALA A 487 4.32 24.50 -23.08
C ALA A 487 3.82 23.47 -24.12
N GLY A 488 3.03 22.49 -23.65
CA GLY A 488 2.49 21.41 -24.47
C GLY A 488 3.18 20.06 -24.23
N TYR A 489 2.55 18.98 -24.70
CA TYR A 489 3.09 17.61 -24.63
C TYR A 489 3.71 17.22 -25.99
N ILE A 490 4.77 16.42 -25.96
CA ILE A 490 5.40 15.83 -27.14
C ILE A 490 4.56 14.65 -27.61
N VAL A 491 4.23 13.77 -26.67
CA VAL A 491 3.51 12.53 -26.93
C VAL A 491 2.61 12.19 -25.75
N ARG A 492 1.52 11.50 -26.04
CA ARG A 492 0.65 10.83 -25.08
C ARG A 492 0.81 9.32 -25.29
N SER A 493 0.91 8.58 -24.20
CA SER A 493 0.94 7.12 -24.27
C SER A 493 -0.37 6.57 -24.82
N GLU A 494 -0.25 5.51 -25.62
CA GLU A 494 -1.40 4.71 -25.99
C GLU A 494 -1.97 4.08 -24.72
N THR A 495 -3.30 4.09 -24.62
CA THR A 495 -3.98 3.53 -23.45
C THR A 495 -4.40 2.13 -23.80
N ALA A 496 -3.62 1.15 -23.33
CA ALA A 496 -3.98 -0.25 -23.51
C ALA A 496 -5.29 -0.56 -22.78
N HIS A 497 -6.18 -1.29 -23.45
CA HIS A 497 -7.49 -1.62 -22.92
C HIS A 497 -7.44 -2.88 -22.05
N ARG A 498 -6.64 -3.88 -22.44
CA ARG A 498 -6.47 -5.13 -21.68
C ARG A 498 -5.16 -5.16 -20.92
N MET A 499 -4.05 -4.78 -21.57
CA MET A 499 -2.71 -4.78 -20.98
C MET A 499 -2.55 -3.63 -19.98
N ARG A 500 -3.04 -3.83 -18.76
CA ARG A 500 -3.03 -2.79 -17.71
C ARG A 500 -1.69 -2.68 -16.98
N ARG A 501 -0.85 -3.72 -17.04
CA ARG A 501 0.43 -3.79 -16.29
C ARG A 501 1.39 -2.67 -16.65
N SER A 502 1.41 -2.25 -17.92
CA SER A 502 2.28 -1.18 -18.37
C SER A 502 1.66 -0.33 -19.48
N ALA A 503 2.11 0.92 -19.56
CA ALA A 503 1.95 1.78 -20.72
C ALA A 503 3.34 2.13 -21.23
N ASN A 504 3.52 2.20 -22.55
CA ASN A 504 4.81 2.52 -23.16
C ASN A 504 4.67 3.46 -24.36
N VAL A 505 5.80 4.10 -24.68
CA VAL A 505 5.96 4.92 -25.88
C VAL A 505 7.40 4.76 -26.40
N GLU A 506 7.52 4.64 -27.72
CA GLU A 506 8.79 4.65 -28.44
C GLU A 506 8.96 5.99 -29.18
N LEU A 507 10.08 6.69 -28.96
CA LEU A 507 10.37 8.00 -29.58
C LEU A 507 11.85 8.15 -29.89
N ASP A 508 12.16 9.01 -30.85
CA ASP A 508 13.49 9.62 -30.96
C ASP A 508 13.48 10.96 -30.23
N LEU A 509 14.26 11.07 -29.16
CA LEU A 509 14.35 12.27 -28.33
C LEU A 509 15.70 12.95 -28.52
N GLU A 510 15.72 14.28 -28.51
CA GLU A 510 16.94 15.08 -28.48
C GLU A 510 17.57 15.10 -27.07
N ALA A 511 18.82 15.59 -26.97
CA ALA A 511 19.42 15.86 -25.67
C ALA A 511 18.63 16.96 -24.92
N GLY A 512 18.24 16.70 -23.68
CA GLY A 512 17.42 17.62 -22.90
C GLY A 512 16.83 17.02 -21.62
N ALA A 513 16.11 17.86 -20.88
CA ALA A 513 15.33 17.46 -19.72
C ALA A 513 13.86 17.26 -20.12
N TYR A 514 13.27 16.18 -19.62
CA TYR A 514 11.91 15.76 -19.94
C TYR A 514 11.12 15.47 -18.66
N GLU A 515 9.82 15.72 -18.70
CA GLU A 515 8.87 15.52 -17.61
C GLU A 515 7.78 14.53 -18.05
N VAL A 516 7.45 13.57 -17.20
CA VAL A 516 6.49 12.50 -17.47
C VAL A 516 5.37 12.57 -16.44
N TYR A 517 4.22 13.08 -16.89
CA TYR A 517 3.02 13.21 -16.07
C TYR A 517 2.16 11.96 -16.22
N VAL A 518 1.81 11.32 -15.11
CA VAL A 518 1.06 10.06 -15.09
C VAL A 518 -0.39 10.32 -14.69
N LYS A 519 -1.34 9.83 -15.50
CA LYS A 519 -2.76 9.76 -15.21
C LYS A 519 -3.10 8.32 -14.84
N ILE A 520 -3.75 8.13 -13.69
CA ILE A 520 -4.13 6.80 -13.19
C ILE A 520 -5.64 6.75 -13.11
N LYS A 521 -6.25 5.91 -13.94
CA LYS A 521 -7.67 5.61 -13.84
C LYS A 521 -7.85 4.41 -12.93
N ALA A 522 -8.59 4.57 -11.84
CA ALA A 522 -8.84 3.50 -10.89
C ALA A 522 -10.32 3.14 -10.85
N TRP A 523 -10.62 1.85 -10.69
CA TRP A 523 -11.96 1.35 -10.41
C TRP A 523 -11.92 0.46 -9.19
N ARG A 524 -12.97 0.55 -8.38
CA ARG A 524 -13.18 -0.28 -7.21
C ARG A 524 -14.07 -1.46 -7.58
N ASN A 525 -13.67 -2.67 -7.19
CA ASN A 525 -14.48 -3.88 -7.32
C ASN A 525 -14.97 -4.31 -5.94
N ASP A 526 -16.26 -4.12 -5.68
CA ASP A 526 -16.87 -4.44 -4.38
C ASP A 526 -17.07 -5.95 -4.15
N HIS A 527 -16.86 -6.78 -5.17
CA HIS A 527 -16.85 -8.24 -5.05
C HIS A 527 -15.49 -8.80 -4.58
N VAL A 528 -14.50 -7.93 -4.37
CA VAL A 528 -13.15 -8.29 -3.91
C VAL A 528 -12.90 -7.73 -2.52
N LEU A 529 -12.45 -8.60 -1.61
CA LEU A 529 -12.09 -8.25 -0.25
C LEU A 529 -10.81 -7.39 -0.24
N PRO A 530 -10.75 -6.35 0.62
CA PRO A 530 -9.52 -5.61 0.80
C PRO A 530 -8.46 -6.47 1.51
N VAL A 531 -7.18 -6.14 1.30
CA VAL A 531 -6.02 -6.95 1.73
C VAL A 531 -6.09 -7.37 3.21
N GLN A 532 -6.43 -6.44 4.10
CA GLN A 532 -6.58 -6.69 5.53
C GLN A 532 -7.68 -7.71 5.87
N ALA A 533 -8.77 -7.74 5.10
CA ALA A 533 -9.85 -8.70 5.29
C ALA A 533 -9.45 -10.09 4.80
N THR A 534 -8.77 -10.18 3.65
CA THR A 534 -8.26 -11.45 3.12
C THR A 534 -7.24 -12.10 4.07
N ILE A 535 -6.34 -11.31 4.67
CA ILE A 535 -5.40 -11.82 5.66
C ILE A 535 -6.14 -12.38 6.88
N ARG A 536 -7.13 -11.64 7.41
CA ARG A 536 -7.92 -12.12 8.57
C ARG A 536 -8.66 -13.42 8.28
N LYS A 537 -9.15 -13.58 7.05
CA LYS A 537 -9.83 -14.80 6.57
C LYS A 537 -8.89 -16.01 6.61
N TRP A 538 -7.69 -15.90 6.04
CA TRP A 538 -6.80 -17.05 5.82
C TRP A 538 -5.73 -17.26 6.89
N ALA A 539 -5.51 -16.30 7.79
CA ALA A 539 -4.44 -16.37 8.80
C ALA A 539 -4.51 -17.61 9.73
N LYS A 540 -5.71 -18.17 9.94
CA LYS A 540 -5.91 -19.35 10.81
C LYS A 540 -5.76 -20.69 10.09
N SER A 541 -6.17 -20.78 8.82
CA SER A 541 -6.26 -22.03 8.07
C SER A 541 -5.05 -22.26 7.15
N LYS A 542 -4.62 -21.24 6.39
CA LYS A 542 -3.54 -21.35 5.38
C LYS A 542 -2.34 -20.48 5.75
N ARG A 543 -1.77 -20.70 6.94
CA ARG A 543 -0.67 -19.87 7.50
C ARG A 543 0.56 -19.81 6.60
N ASP A 544 1.00 -20.95 6.06
CA ASP A 544 2.23 -21.04 5.29
C ASP A 544 2.07 -20.38 3.92
N LYS A 545 0.94 -20.61 3.23
CA LYS A 545 0.54 -19.87 2.03
C LYS A 545 0.51 -18.36 2.24
N VAL A 546 -0.18 -17.86 3.28
CA VAL A 546 -0.25 -16.43 3.60
C VAL A 546 1.15 -15.88 3.90
N SER A 547 2.01 -16.64 4.58
CA SER A 547 3.39 -16.21 4.83
C SER A 547 4.25 -16.17 3.57
N ARG A 548 4.03 -17.04 2.57
CA ARG A 548 4.77 -17.02 1.30
C ARG A 548 4.31 -15.84 0.44
N ILE A 549 3.01 -15.73 0.19
CA ILE A 549 2.41 -14.65 -0.60
C ILE A 549 2.65 -13.29 0.08
N GLY A 550 2.55 -13.21 1.41
CA GLY A 550 2.88 -11.99 2.15
C GLY A 550 4.33 -11.52 1.99
N LYS A 551 5.31 -12.43 1.83
CA LYS A 551 6.71 -12.06 1.56
C LYS A 551 6.84 -11.49 0.15
N ALA A 552 6.14 -12.09 -0.81
CA ALA A 552 6.05 -11.59 -2.18
C ALA A 552 5.42 -10.19 -2.21
N TYR A 553 4.30 -9.99 -1.52
CA TYR A 553 3.65 -8.69 -1.39
C TYR A 553 4.56 -7.63 -0.77
N ASP A 554 5.24 -7.95 0.34
CA ASP A 554 6.18 -7.05 1.01
C ASP A 554 7.36 -6.68 0.10
N LEU A 555 7.87 -7.64 -0.67
CA LEU A 555 8.94 -7.42 -1.64
C LEU A 555 8.47 -6.46 -2.74
N ALA A 556 7.29 -6.70 -3.32
CA ALA A 556 6.67 -5.88 -4.34
C ALA A 556 6.52 -4.43 -3.89
N HIS A 557 5.84 -4.23 -2.76
CA HIS A 557 5.48 -2.91 -2.25
C HIS A 557 6.67 -2.18 -1.61
N SER A 558 7.76 -2.88 -1.28
CA SER A 558 9.00 -2.21 -0.85
C SER A 558 9.62 -1.34 -1.94
N ARG A 559 9.36 -1.63 -3.22
CA ARG A 559 9.82 -0.82 -4.36
C ARG A 559 9.13 0.53 -4.41
N GLY A 560 7.88 0.61 -3.99
CA GLY A 560 7.08 1.83 -3.97
C GLY A 560 7.39 2.79 -2.81
N GLN A 561 8.40 2.50 -1.98
CA GLN A 561 8.74 3.36 -0.85
C GLN A 561 9.08 4.77 -1.34
N ILE A 562 8.42 5.76 -0.72
CA ILE A 562 8.66 7.16 -1.03
C ILE A 562 10.06 7.52 -0.54
N ILE A 563 10.99 7.62 -1.48
CA ILE A 563 12.34 8.15 -1.22
C ILE A 563 12.21 9.67 -1.27
N GLU A 564 12.37 10.31 -0.10
CA GLU A 564 12.45 11.77 0.00
C GLU A 564 13.75 12.26 -0.65
N SER A 565 13.65 13.23 -1.56
CA SER A 565 14.83 13.94 -2.05
C SER A 565 15.50 14.70 -0.91
N ASN A 566 16.81 14.94 -1.00
CA ASN A 566 17.52 15.82 -0.05
C ASN A 566 16.90 17.21 0.05
N GLU A 567 16.29 17.70 -1.04
CA GLU A 567 15.53 18.95 -1.07
C GLU A 567 14.24 18.81 -0.24
N GLU A 568 13.41 17.80 -0.51
CA GLU A 568 12.16 17.52 0.22
C GLU A 568 12.42 17.33 1.73
N LYS A 569 13.48 16.60 2.09
CA LYS A 569 13.87 16.39 3.49
C LYS A 569 14.21 17.70 4.20
N LYS A 570 15.00 18.58 3.56
CA LYS A 570 15.30 19.91 4.11
C LYS A 570 14.03 20.75 4.28
N MET A 571 13.10 20.66 3.33
CA MET A 571 11.82 21.39 3.41
C MET A 571 10.94 20.86 4.53
N ARG A 572 10.84 19.53 4.71
CA ARG A 572 10.12 18.91 5.83
C ARG A 572 10.71 19.31 7.17
N GLU A 573 12.04 19.21 7.33
CA GLU A 573 12.73 19.64 8.56
C GLU A 573 12.51 21.14 8.84
N ALA A 574 12.51 22.00 7.80
CA ALA A 574 12.21 23.42 7.95
C ALA A 574 10.74 23.65 8.37
N TYR A 575 9.79 22.92 7.79
CA TYR A 575 8.38 22.98 8.17
C TYR A 575 8.14 22.46 9.58
N GLU A 576 8.70 21.31 9.96
CA GLU A 576 8.63 20.76 11.32
C GLU A 576 9.19 21.76 12.33
N LYS A 577 10.34 22.40 12.03
CA LYS A 577 10.89 23.49 12.84
C LYS A 577 9.93 24.68 12.95
N ARG A 578 9.35 25.14 11.83
CA ARG A 578 8.36 26.25 11.82
C ARG A 578 7.09 25.88 12.61
N ARG A 579 6.63 24.62 12.51
CA ARG A 579 5.48 24.09 13.26
C ARG A 579 5.76 24.04 14.75
N MET A 580 6.91 23.52 15.15
CA MET A 580 7.36 23.48 16.55
C MET A 580 7.51 24.89 17.11
N GLN A 581 8.07 25.83 16.34
CA GLN A 581 8.13 27.26 16.72
C GLN A 581 6.73 27.87 16.89
N LYS A 582 5.78 27.59 15.99
CA LYS A 582 4.39 28.05 16.14
C LYS A 582 3.74 27.47 17.41
N LYS A 583 3.87 26.16 17.67
CA LYS A 583 3.34 25.53 18.90
C LYS A 583 3.98 26.11 20.16
N ARG A 584 5.31 26.28 20.19
CA ARG A 584 6.04 26.94 21.28
C ARG A 584 5.56 28.38 21.51
N ALA A 585 5.30 29.15 20.44
CA ALA A 585 4.77 30.50 20.55
C ALA A 585 3.32 30.55 21.08
N VAL A 586 2.47 29.57 20.73
CA VAL A 586 1.11 29.44 21.28
C VAL A 586 1.19 29.08 22.77
N ALA A 587 1.97 28.06 23.13
CA ALA A 587 2.20 27.68 24.53
C ALA A 587 2.72 28.87 25.37
N LYS A 588 3.70 29.62 24.84
CA LYS A 588 4.22 30.85 25.46
C LYS A 588 3.12 31.90 25.67
N ARG A 589 2.25 32.12 24.67
CA ARG A 589 1.12 33.05 24.80
C ARG A 589 0.09 32.59 25.82
N ASP A 590 -0.20 31.30 25.89
CA ASP A 590 -1.19 30.77 26.84
C ASP A 590 -0.66 30.77 28.28
N LEU A 591 0.62 30.45 28.49
CA LEU A 591 1.33 30.71 29.75
C LEU A 591 1.24 32.19 30.13
N GLN A 592 1.54 33.10 29.20
CA GLN A 592 1.47 34.53 29.46
C GLN A 592 0.04 34.98 29.85
N LYS A 593 -1.01 34.43 29.23
CA LYS A 593 -2.41 34.67 29.63
C LYS A 593 -2.71 34.12 31.01
N GLN A 594 -2.28 32.89 31.30
CA GLN A 594 -2.48 32.24 32.61
C GLN A 594 -1.81 33.07 33.71
N PHE A 595 -0.55 33.47 33.52
CA PHE A 595 0.17 34.32 34.47
C PHE A 595 -0.49 35.69 34.65
N LYS A 596 -0.91 36.36 33.56
CA LYS A 596 -1.66 37.63 33.66
C LYS A 596 -2.96 37.44 34.44
N SER A 597 -3.71 36.38 34.18
CA SER A 597 -4.97 36.10 34.87
C SER A 597 -4.76 35.83 36.36
N ALA A 598 -3.71 35.07 36.73
CA ALA A 598 -3.32 34.80 38.10
C ALA A 598 -2.88 36.07 38.83
N TYR A 599 -2.12 36.95 38.15
CA TYR A 599 -1.74 38.27 38.67
C TYR A 599 -2.97 39.14 38.96
N TYR A 600 -3.93 39.24 38.02
CA TYR A 600 -5.17 40.00 38.22
C TYR A 600 -6.01 39.45 39.37
N GLN A 601 -6.09 38.12 39.52
CA GLN A 601 -6.79 37.48 40.64
C GLN A 601 -6.12 37.82 41.98
N LYS A 602 -4.79 37.64 42.09
CA LYS A 602 -4.03 37.99 43.31
C LYS A 602 -4.13 39.47 43.65
N ARG A 603 -4.09 40.37 42.66
CA ARG A 603 -4.26 41.83 42.88
C ARG A 603 -5.63 42.16 43.44
N LYS A 604 -6.69 41.55 42.89
CA LYS A 604 -8.07 41.73 43.36
C LYS A 604 -8.28 41.18 44.76
N GLU A 605 -7.63 40.05 45.10
CA GLU A 605 -7.62 39.50 46.45
C GLU A 605 -6.89 40.41 47.44
N HIS A 606 -5.72 40.93 47.06
CA HIS A 606 -4.96 41.88 47.86
C HIS A 606 -5.78 43.15 48.16
N GLU A 607 -6.44 43.71 47.14
CA GLU A 607 -7.32 44.87 47.29
C GLU A 607 -8.54 44.57 48.19
N ARG A 608 -9.18 43.40 48.03
CA ARG A 608 -10.26 42.94 48.93
C ARG A 608 -9.77 42.77 50.37
N ASN A 609 -8.56 42.26 50.56
CA ASN A 609 -7.96 42.07 51.88
C ASN A 609 -7.59 43.40 52.53
N GLN A 610 -7.07 44.38 51.78
CA GLN A 610 -6.84 45.74 52.28
C GLN A 610 -8.15 46.44 52.68
N ILE A 611 -9.21 46.32 51.88
CA ILE A 611 -10.53 46.87 52.21
C ILE A 611 -11.11 46.19 53.45
N ARG A 612 -10.97 44.87 53.58
CA ARG A 612 -11.38 44.12 54.78
C ARG A 612 -10.60 44.54 56.02
N ALA A 613 -9.28 44.75 55.90
CA ALA A 613 -8.43 45.22 56.99
C ALA A 613 -8.79 46.65 57.41
N ALA A 614 -9.07 47.55 56.46
CA ALA A 614 -9.53 48.91 56.72
C ALA A 614 -10.91 48.91 57.43
N LYS A 615 -11.87 48.12 56.95
CA LYS A 615 -13.19 47.96 57.60
C LYS A 615 -13.07 47.35 59.01
N LYS A 616 -12.14 46.41 59.22
CA LYS A 616 -11.86 45.83 60.54
C LYS A 616 -11.28 46.89 61.49
N LYS A 617 -10.32 47.71 61.03
CA LYS A 617 -9.78 48.85 61.78
C LYS A 617 -10.87 49.88 62.13
N GLU A 618 -11.75 50.22 61.19
CA GLU A 618 -12.85 51.17 61.42
C GLU A 618 -13.88 50.63 62.42
N LYS A 619 -14.26 49.35 62.29
CA LYS A 619 -15.16 48.67 63.24
C LYS A 619 -14.54 48.57 64.65
N MET A 620 -13.22 48.39 64.75
CA MET A 620 -12.52 48.44 66.03
C MET A 620 -12.49 49.84 66.64
N LYS A 621 -12.33 50.91 65.83
CA LYS A 621 -12.45 52.30 66.30
C LYS A 621 -13.85 52.62 66.81
N ILE A 622 -14.89 52.23 66.08
CA ILE A 622 -16.29 52.44 66.50
C ILE A 622 -16.59 51.69 67.81
N LYS A 623 -16.18 50.42 67.92
CA LYS A 623 -16.33 49.66 69.17
C LYS A 623 -15.53 50.26 70.35
N ALA A 624 -14.39 50.89 70.10
CA ALA A 624 -13.62 51.58 71.14
C ALA A 624 -14.35 52.84 71.64
N VAL A 625 -14.93 53.63 70.73
CA VAL A 625 -15.74 54.82 71.05
C VAL A 625 -17.03 54.44 71.79
N GLU A 626 -17.70 53.36 71.38
CA GLU A 626 -18.89 52.83 72.04
C GLU A 626 -18.59 52.31 73.45
N LYS A 627 -17.47 51.58 73.62
CA LYS A 627 -16.98 51.17 74.95
C LYS A 627 -16.65 52.37 75.85
N SER A 628 -16.13 53.47 75.31
CA SER A 628 -15.91 54.69 76.11
C SER A 628 -17.21 55.37 76.54
N LYS A 629 -18.24 55.41 75.68
CA LYS A 629 -19.56 55.97 76.02
C LYS A 629 -20.28 55.17 77.10
N VAL A 630 -20.29 53.84 76.98
CA VAL A 630 -20.88 52.95 78.00
C VAL A 630 -20.13 53.06 79.34
N LYS A 631 -18.81 53.34 79.32
CA LYS A 631 -18.00 53.56 80.53
C LYS A 631 -18.31 54.92 81.19
N GLU A 632 -18.63 55.96 80.42
CA GLU A 632 -19.10 57.25 80.95
C GLU A 632 -20.52 57.16 81.52
N GLU A 633 -21.45 56.48 80.84
CA GLU A 633 -22.82 56.27 81.33
C GLU A 633 -22.84 55.47 82.63
N ARG A 634 -21.99 54.43 82.76
CA ARG A 634 -21.81 53.69 84.02
C ARG A 634 -21.22 54.56 85.14
N LYS A 635 -20.39 55.55 84.83
CA LYS A 635 -19.86 56.52 85.81
C LYS A 635 -20.96 57.50 86.26
N ALA A 636 -21.81 57.97 85.35
CA ALA A 636 -22.95 58.83 85.65
C ALA A 636 -24.01 58.11 86.50
N ALA A 637 -24.34 56.86 86.17
CA ALA A 637 -25.27 56.03 86.94
C ALA A 637 -24.76 55.72 88.37
N LYS A 638 -23.45 55.45 88.52
CA LYS A 638 -22.82 55.29 89.84
C LYS A 638 -22.80 56.58 90.66
N ALA A 639 -22.71 57.75 90.03
CA ALA A 639 -22.78 59.03 90.72
C ALA A 639 -24.20 59.36 91.21
N ALA A 640 -25.24 58.98 90.43
CA ALA A 640 -26.64 59.14 90.82
C ALA A 640 -27.04 58.20 91.98
N ALA A 641 -26.61 56.93 91.93
CA ALA A 641 -26.88 55.95 93.00
C ALA A 641 -26.20 56.32 94.34
N LYS A 642 -25.04 57.01 94.30
CA LYS A 642 -24.30 57.43 95.50
C LYS A 642 -24.92 58.63 96.23
N LYS A 643 -25.86 59.36 95.59
CA LYS A 643 -26.49 60.56 96.17
C LYS A 643 -27.83 60.32 96.87
N ALA A 644 -28.50 59.20 96.63
CA ALA A 644 -29.78 58.90 97.30
C ALA A 644 -29.66 57.89 98.47
N ALA A 645 -28.60 57.06 98.49
CA ALA A 645 -28.37 56.07 99.55
C ALA A 645 -27.72 56.62 100.84
N ALA A 646 -27.76 57.94 101.06
CA ALA A 646 -27.13 58.61 102.20
C ALA A 646 -28.14 59.44 103.02
N LYS A 647 -29.18 58.77 103.52
CA LYS A 647 -29.91 59.08 104.77
C LYS A 647 -30.82 57.88 105.05
N GLU A 648 -30.23 56.78 105.54
CA GLU A 648 -30.18 56.36 106.95
C GLU A 648 -31.20 55.23 107.18
N ARG A 649 -30.93 54.11 107.85
CA ARG A 649 -29.82 53.13 107.99
C ARG A 649 -30.34 52.14 109.08
N VAL A 650 -29.91 50.87 109.04
CA VAL A 650 -30.07 49.81 110.10
C VAL A 650 -31.44 49.09 110.09
N ASN A 651 -31.60 47.85 109.55
CA ASN A 651 -31.20 46.49 110.01
C ASN A 651 -32.04 46.00 111.22
N ASP A 652 -32.54 44.76 111.38
CA ASP A 652 -32.37 43.47 110.68
C ASP A 652 -33.25 42.36 111.36
N VAL A 653 -33.37 41.18 110.69
CA VAL A 653 -33.77 39.81 111.14
C VAL A 653 -35.21 39.59 111.67
N ALA A 654 -35.90 38.44 111.60
CA ALA A 654 -35.69 37.01 111.23
C ALA A 654 -37.10 36.34 111.23
N ALA A 655 -37.42 35.13 110.79
CA ALA A 655 -36.87 34.08 109.92
C ALA A 655 -37.95 32.96 109.99
N LYS A 656 -38.38 32.41 108.85
CA LYS A 656 -39.12 31.13 108.74
C LYS A 656 -39.27 30.80 107.26
N ASP A 657 -38.72 29.66 106.83
CA ASP A 657 -39.41 28.63 106.05
C ASP A 657 -38.40 27.74 105.33
N GLU A 658 -38.30 26.51 105.84
CA GLU A 658 -37.84 25.33 105.12
C GLU A 658 -39.05 24.70 104.42
N PHE A 659 -38.93 24.36 103.13
CA PHE A 659 -39.66 23.22 102.59
C PHE A 659 -38.88 22.52 101.47
N SER A 660 -39.16 21.23 101.33
CA SER A 660 -38.34 20.21 100.74
C SER A 660 -38.78 19.84 99.31
N LYS A 661 -37.79 19.39 98.52
CA LYS A 661 -37.81 18.33 97.47
C LYS A 661 -38.75 18.41 96.25
N LYS A 662 -38.10 17.95 95.15
CA LYS A 662 -38.49 16.94 94.14
C LYS A 662 -39.20 17.41 92.86
N THR A 663 -38.71 16.78 91.77
CA THR A 663 -39.37 16.44 90.48
C THR A 663 -39.85 17.64 89.68
N GLY A 664 -39.40 17.84 88.44
CA GLY A 664 -39.56 16.90 87.35
C GLY A 664 -40.70 17.40 86.48
N VAL A 665 -40.55 17.20 85.17
CA VAL A 665 -41.63 17.22 84.17
C VAL A 665 -42.12 18.61 83.75
N GLU A 666 -42.05 18.78 82.42
CA GLU A 666 -42.94 19.51 81.52
C GLU A 666 -43.68 20.72 82.09
N SER A 667 -43.51 21.86 81.42
CA SER A 667 -44.30 22.12 80.22
C SER A 667 -43.84 23.49 79.68
N VAL A 668 -43.50 23.65 78.40
CA VAL A 668 -44.45 23.52 77.27
C VAL A 668 -45.47 24.63 77.52
N ASP A 669 -45.63 25.61 76.65
CA ASP A 669 -46.18 25.47 75.31
C ASP A 669 -46.61 26.94 74.96
N MET A 670 -46.53 27.48 73.74
CA MET A 670 -47.36 27.08 72.62
C MET A 670 -47.07 27.92 71.38
N ARG A 671 -46.89 27.16 70.30
CA ARG A 671 -47.61 27.28 69.01
C ARG A 671 -47.12 28.36 68.02
N ASN A 672 -46.96 28.07 66.74
CA ASN A 672 -47.53 27.01 65.90
C ASN A 672 -46.57 26.73 64.70
N GLU A 673 -46.23 25.47 64.39
CA GLU A 673 -46.96 24.51 63.53
C GLU A 673 -46.68 24.71 62.02
N VAL A 674 -46.05 23.73 61.34
CA VAL A 674 -46.65 22.73 60.41
C VAL A 674 -46.49 23.25 58.94
N GLU A 675 -46.03 22.53 57.92
CA GLU A 675 -46.20 21.14 57.43
C GLU A 675 -45.05 20.86 56.42
N SER A 676 -44.41 19.69 56.33
CA SER A 676 -44.77 18.51 55.49
C SER A 676 -44.98 18.82 53.97
N ALA A 677 -44.60 18.04 52.96
CA ALA A 677 -44.08 16.67 52.86
C ALA A 677 -43.58 16.36 51.43
N LYS A 678 -42.87 15.22 51.33
CA LYS A 678 -42.83 14.20 50.26
C LYS A 678 -41.97 14.38 48.99
N ALA A 679 -41.04 13.42 48.90
CA ALA A 679 -40.69 12.52 47.78
C ALA A 679 -40.22 13.13 46.44
N GLY A 680 -39.19 12.61 45.76
CA GLY A 680 -38.41 11.40 45.98
C GLY A 680 -37.28 11.23 44.96
N GLU A 681 -36.56 10.12 45.15
CA GLU A 681 -35.66 9.39 44.24
C GLU A 681 -34.32 10.00 43.76
N LYS A 682 -33.25 9.25 44.11
CA LYS A 682 -32.11 8.72 43.32
C LYS A 682 -31.30 9.70 42.44
N SER A 683 -29.98 9.61 42.31
CA SER A 683 -28.93 8.66 42.72
C SER A 683 -27.57 9.21 42.26
N GLU A 684 -26.48 8.56 42.70
CA GLU A 684 -25.09 8.64 42.18
C GLU A 684 -24.31 9.96 42.43
N SER A 685 -23.02 10.00 42.81
CA SER A 685 -21.92 9.02 42.91
C SER A 685 -20.70 9.66 43.63
N LYS A 686 -19.74 8.81 44.08
CA LYS A 686 -18.30 9.07 44.45
C LYS A 686 -18.06 9.89 45.75
N ASP A 687 -17.11 9.59 46.66
CA ASP A 687 -15.74 9.04 46.58
C ASP A 687 -15.25 8.38 47.90
N VAL A 688 -14.37 7.38 47.76
CA VAL A 688 -13.05 7.12 48.41
C VAL A 688 -12.86 7.19 49.96
N VAL A 689 -12.54 6.01 50.51
CA VAL A 689 -11.55 5.65 51.56
C VAL A 689 -11.65 6.23 52.98
N ARG A 690 -11.70 5.29 53.96
CA ARG A 690 -11.21 5.47 55.33
C ARG A 690 -10.44 4.21 55.75
N GLU A 691 -9.27 4.44 56.34
CA GLU A 691 -8.30 3.48 56.86
C GLU A 691 -8.84 2.48 57.89
N GLU A 692 -8.19 1.32 57.88
CA GLU A 692 -8.27 0.20 58.82
C GLU A 692 -7.56 0.48 60.15
N ARG A 693 -7.92 -0.32 61.16
CA ARG A 693 -7.32 -0.38 62.51
C ARG A 693 -6.28 -1.51 62.60
N LYS A 694 -5.13 -1.15 63.20
CA LYS A 694 -4.22 -1.82 64.16
C LYS A 694 -4.22 -3.34 64.45
N GLU A 695 -2.99 -3.75 64.86
CA GLU A 695 -2.50 -4.91 65.66
C GLU A 695 -2.24 -6.21 64.84
N ASP A 696 -1.14 -6.98 64.99
CA ASP A 696 -0.14 -7.12 66.06
C ASP A 696 1.11 -7.95 65.59
N SER A 697 2.19 -7.90 66.39
CA SER A 697 3.24 -8.94 66.64
C SER A 697 4.32 -9.38 65.59
N LYS A 698 5.59 -9.03 65.95
CA LYS A 698 6.83 -9.82 66.20
C LYS A 698 7.35 -10.99 65.33
N GLU A 699 8.71 -10.99 65.25
CA GLU A 699 9.71 -12.08 65.07
C GLU A 699 9.73 -12.75 63.66
N ASP A 700 10.86 -13.08 63.02
CA ASP A 700 12.23 -13.33 63.48
C ASP A 700 13.25 -13.33 62.31
N SER A 701 14.46 -12.86 62.60
CA SER A 701 15.79 -13.41 62.26
C SER A 701 16.33 -13.69 60.82
N LYS A 702 17.61 -13.29 60.66
CA LYS A 702 18.74 -13.93 59.90
C LYS A 702 18.73 -13.89 58.36
N GLU A 703 19.86 -13.77 57.64
CA GLU A 703 21.30 -13.76 57.93
C GLU A 703 22.03 -13.23 56.68
N ALA A 704 23.14 -12.52 56.89
CA ALA A 704 24.43 -12.59 56.17
C ALA A 704 24.52 -12.54 54.61
N ALA A 705 25.56 -12.02 53.97
CA ALA A 705 26.72 -11.20 54.30
C ALA A 705 27.55 -11.03 53.00
N LYS A 706 28.47 -10.05 53.06
CA LYS A 706 29.76 -9.88 52.35
C LYS A 706 29.80 -8.73 51.35
N GLU A 707 30.46 -7.62 51.72
CA GLU A 707 31.94 -7.40 51.80
C GLU A 707 32.52 -7.25 50.38
N GLU A 708 33.32 -6.26 50.03
CA GLU A 708 34.37 -5.45 50.69
C GLU A 708 34.62 -4.25 49.72
N ALA A 709 35.27 -3.12 49.99
CA ALA A 709 36.18 -2.69 51.04
C ALA A 709 36.50 -1.18 50.85
N ARG A 710 36.64 -0.48 51.99
CA ARG A 710 37.74 0.45 52.39
C ARG A 710 37.91 1.79 51.66
N GLU A 711 38.30 2.89 52.31
CA GLU A 711 38.74 3.18 53.69
C GLU A 711 38.68 4.71 53.87
N ASP A 712 38.29 5.15 55.08
CA ASP A 712 38.96 6.11 55.97
C ASP A 712 39.53 7.43 55.40
N THR A 713 39.46 8.62 56.00
CA THR A 713 39.21 9.20 57.35
C THR A 713 39.41 10.72 57.12
N GLU A 714 39.01 11.74 57.90
CA GLU A 714 39.05 11.92 59.35
C GLU A 714 38.31 13.24 59.73
N LYS A 715 37.55 13.18 60.84
CA LYS A 715 37.36 14.11 61.99
C LYS A 715 37.29 15.64 61.81
N ASP A 716 36.24 16.26 62.38
CA ASP A 716 36.15 16.82 63.76
C ASP A 716 34.77 17.53 63.90
N GLU A 717 33.80 17.05 64.69
CA GLU A 717 33.58 17.24 66.14
C GLU A 717 33.61 18.69 66.67
N THR A 718 32.42 19.21 67.01
CA THR A 718 32.06 19.86 68.30
C THR A 718 30.52 20.05 68.32
N LYS A 719 29.77 19.27 69.12
CA LYS A 719 29.27 19.53 70.50
C LYS A 719 28.16 20.59 70.60
N ASP A 720 26.93 20.13 70.93
CA ASP A 720 26.22 20.33 72.22
C ASP A 720 25.63 21.76 72.32
N GLU A 721 24.37 22.02 72.66
CA GLU A 721 23.48 21.42 73.65
C GLU A 721 22.04 21.97 73.47
N SER A 722 21.13 21.33 74.20
CA SER A 722 19.69 21.58 74.43
C SER A 722 19.24 23.02 74.76
N GLU A 723 18.02 23.40 74.38
CA GLU A 723 16.86 23.52 75.30
C GLU A 723 15.66 24.24 74.66
N ASP A 724 14.51 23.82 75.14
CA ASP A 724 13.14 24.33 75.08
C ASP A 724 13.00 25.87 75.04
N SER A 725 12.12 26.41 74.18
CA SER A 725 11.31 27.60 74.51
C SER A 725 10.31 27.94 73.40
N GLU A 726 9.03 27.81 73.77
CA GLU A 726 7.89 28.70 73.51
C GLU A 726 7.93 29.68 72.31
N GLU A 727 6.83 29.63 71.56
CA GLU A 727 6.39 30.60 70.56
C GLU A 727 6.58 32.06 70.99
N PRO A 728 6.84 32.94 70.01
CA PRO A 728 5.96 34.08 69.90
C PRO A 728 5.47 34.29 68.46
N GLU A 729 4.16 34.45 68.34
CA GLU A 729 3.54 35.11 67.19
C GLU A 729 4.16 36.50 66.98
N SER A 730 4.63 36.78 65.77
CA SER A 730 4.78 38.15 65.28
C SER A 730 4.36 38.25 63.81
N GLU A 731 3.30 39.01 63.59
CA GLU A 731 2.81 39.48 62.29
C GLU A 731 3.90 40.24 61.52
N SER A 732 4.24 39.82 60.28
CA SER A 732 4.70 40.72 59.21
C SER A 732 4.87 39.98 57.87
N ASP A 733 3.79 39.41 57.32
CA ASP A 733 3.79 39.03 55.89
C ASP A 733 3.42 40.26 55.05
N ASN A 734 4.41 41.14 54.86
CA ASN A 734 4.37 42.10 53.78
C ASN A 734 5.08 41.47 52.58
N GLU A 735 4.50 40.40 52.02
CA GLU A 735 4.82 39.99 50.65
C GLU A 735 4.34 41.11 49.73
N SER A 736 5.25 42.03 49.45
CA SER A 736 5.01 43.14 48.55
C SER A 736 4.61 42.61 47.17
N LEU A 737 3.63 43.26 46.55
CA LEU A 737 3.16 43.04 45.19
C LEU A 737 4.27 43.12 44.10
N ALA A 738 5.52 43.37 44.50
CA ALA A 738 6.70 43.56 43.66
C ALA A 738 7.41 42.26 43.26
N SER A 739 7.11 41.11 43.87
CA SER A 739 7.66 39.80 43.45
C SER A 739 6.98 39.21 42.20
N LEU A 740 6.01 39.92 41.64
CA LEU A 740 5.15 39.50 40.53
C LEU A 740 5.21 40.52 39.38
N THR A 741 6.41 41.02 39.07
CA THR A 741 6.65 41.75 37.82
C THR A 741 6.57 40.80 36.62
N ASP A 742 6.20 41.34 35.46
CA ASP A 742 6.16 40.64 34.17
C ASP A 742 7.35 39.68 34.03
N TYR A 743 7.08 38.37 33.97
CA TYR A 743 8.13 37.37 33.67
C TYR A 743 8.87 37.81 32.42
N SER A 744 10.20 37.80 32.51
CA SER A 744 11.03 38.16 31.36
C SER A 744 10.83 37.14 30.24
N ASP A 745 11.08 37.57 29.00
CA ASP A 745 10.86 36.72 27.82
C ASP A 745 11.65 35.40 27.88
N GLY A 746 12.79 35.40 28.59
CA GLY A 746 13.64 34.24 28.85
C GLY A 746 13.14 33.30 29.97
N GLU A 747 12.40 33.77 30.97
CA GLU A 747 11.79 32.88 31.98
C GLU A 747 10.60 32.11 31.41
N LEU A 748 9.80 32.76 30.57
CA LEU A 748 8.72 32.10 29.82
C LEU A 748 9.27 31.00 28.92
N GLU A 749 10.44 31.20 28.33
CA GLU A 749 11.11 30.21 27.49
C GLU A 749 11.64 29.02 28.30
N LEU A 750 12.23 29.27 29.48
CA LEU A 750 12.62 28.21 30.42
C LEU A 750 11.43 27.37 30.91
N GLN A 751 10.25 27.98 31.09
CA GLN A 751 9.03 27.25 31.46
C GLN A 751 8.46 26.43 30.31
N VAL A 752 8.51 26.93 29.07
CA VAL A 752 8.14 26.15 27.88
C VAL A 752 9.09 24.96 27.70
N ASP A 753 10.40 25.16 27.90
CA ASP A 753 11.39 24.07 27.89
C ASP A 753 11.18 23.05 29.04
N ALA A 754 10.73 23.51 30.21
CA ALA A 754 10.40 22.64 31.33
C ALA A 754 9.13 21.81 31.06
N LEU A 755 8.12 22.41 30.41
CA LEU A 755 6.91 21.71 29.95
C LEU A 755 7.23 20.66 28.89
N GLU A 756 8.10 20.98 27.93
CA GLU A 756 8.56 20.04 26.91
C GLU A 756 9.37 18.88 27.51
N ARG A 757 10.16 19.13 28.56
CA ARG A 757 10.85 18.06 29.31
C ARG A 757 9.92 17.20 30.15
N ALA A 758 8.81 17.76 30.65
CA ALA A 758 7.85 17.05 31.49
C ALA A 758 6.91 16.17 30.66
N ASP A 759 6.49 16.64 29.49
CA ASP A 759 5.72 15.88 28.52
C ASP A 759 6.29 16.07 27.10
N PRO A 760 7.18 15.17 26.66
CA PRO A 760 7.75 15.21 25.31
C PRO A 760 6.70 15.09 24.20
N THR A 761 5.52 14.53 24.50
CA THR A 761 4.45 14.29 23.52
C THR A 761 3.55 15.51 23.34
N MET A 762 3.57 16.47 24.28
CA MET A 762 2.77 17.71 24.25
C MET A 762 2.92 18.49 22.92
N PHE A 763 4.11 18.45 22.33
CA PHE A 763 4.41 19.10 21.05
C PHE A 763 4.42 18.14 19.85
N ASP A 764 4.48 16.84 20.11
CA ASP A 764 4.57 15.76 19.14
C ASP A 764 3.20 15.21 18.71
N SER A 765 2.11 15.55 19.42
CA SER A 765 0.77 15.14 19.01
C SER A 765 0.50 15.53 17.55
N PRO A 766 0.08 14.57 16.71
CA PRO A 766 -0.54 14.86 15.42
C PRO A 766 -1.72 15.84 15.64
N PRO A 767 -2.24 16.50 14.60
CA PRO A 767 -3.52 17.16 14.76
C PRO A 767 -4.53 16.09 15.19
N GLU A 768 -4.90 16.06 16.47
CA GLU A 768 -6.18 15.51 16.88
C GLU A 768 -7.22 16.46 16.30
N GLU A 769 -7.57 16.22 15.04
CA GLU A 769 -8.90 16.58 14.57
C GLU A 769 -9.84 15.64 15.32
N GLU A 770 -10.31 16.08 16.50
CA GLU A 770 -11.53 15.56 17.12
C GLU A 770 -12.72 15.89 16.19
N ASP A 771 -12.82 15.19 15.06
CA ASP A 771 -14.09 15.00 14.38
C ASP A 771 -14.58 13.63 14.83
N SER A 772 -15.59 13.61 15.70
CA SER A 772 -16.23 12.41 16.20
C SER A 772 -16.64 11.48 15.04
N ASP A 773 -15.93 10.36 14.90
CA ASP A 773 -16.20 9.29 13.93
C ASP A 773 -17.62 8.68 14.03
N GLU A 774 -18.40 9.06 15.05
CA GLU A 774 -19.76 8.56 15.26
C GLU A 774 -20.83 9.28 14.41
N GLU A 775 -20.54 10.45 13.83
CA GLU A 775 -21.56 11.24 13.10
C GLU A 775 -21.53 11.08 11.56
N ASN A 776 -20.49 10.49 10.99
CA ASN A 776 -20.36 10.30 9.55
C ASN A 776 -20.74 8.86 9.17
N GLY A 777 -21.84 8.70 8.41
CA GLY A 777 -22.46 7.41 8.07
C GLY A 777 -21.59 6.38 7.33
N LEU A 778 -22.23 5.43 6.63
CA LEU A 778 -21.58 4.26 5.98
C LEU A 778 -20.28 4.56 5.21
N PHE A 779 -20.14 5.75 4.62
CA PHE A 779 -19.01 6.16 3.80
C PHE A 779 -17.74 6.54 4.57
N ALA A 780 -17.84 6.98 5.83
CA ALA A 780 -16.65 7.21 6.67
C ALA A 780 -15.94 5.89 7.02
N LYS A 781 -16.68 4.78 7.00
CA LYS A 781 -16.12 3.44 7.23
C LYS A 781 -15.38 2.88 6.00
N ASP A 782 -15.55 3.49 4.83
CA ASP A 782 -15.04 2.95 3.57
C ASP A 782 -14.77 4.02 2.48
N PRO A 783 -13.83 4.96 2.73
CA PRO A 783 -13.52 6.04 1.79
C PRO A 783 -12.77 5.56 0.55
N TRP A 784 -12.75 6.38 -0.50
CA TRP A 784 -11.92 6.21 -1.68
C TRP A 784 -10.44 6.30 -1.31
N ASN A 785 -9.74 5.17 -1.40
CA ASN A 785 -8.33 5.04 -1.08
C ASN A 785 -7.60 4.25 -2.19
N ALA A 786 -7.66 4.75 -3.41
CA ALA A 786 -7.01 4.15 -4.56
C ALA A 786 -5.54 4.59 -4.62
N VAL A 787 -4.61 3.69 -4.29
CA VAL A 787 -3.18 3.97 -4.27
C VAL A 787 -2.43 2.91 -5.08
N ALA A 788 -1.66 3.34 -6.07
CA ALA A 788 -0.91 2.48 -6.98
C ALA A 788 0.60 2.66 -6.79
N VAL A 789 1.35 1.57 -6.88
CA VAL A 789 2.81 1.60 -6.95
C VAL A 789 3.19 1.60 -8.43
N VAL A 790 3.91 2.63 -8.86
CA VAL A 790 4.23 2.89 -10.27
C VAL A 790 5.74 3.06 -10.44
N GLY A 791 6.29 2.38 -11.44
CA GLY A 791 7.68 2.45 -11.85
C GLY A 791 7.84 3.07 -13.22
N LEU A 792 8.78 3.99 -13.36
CA LEU A 792 9.25 4.50 -14.65
C LEU A 792 10.53 3.77 -15.05
N ARG A 793 10.54 3.20 -16.25
CA ARG A 793 11.72 2.63 -16.92
C ARG A 793 11.99 3.40 -18.20
N VAL A 794 13.23 3.81 -18.39
CA VAL A 794 13.69 4.50 -19.61
C VAL A 794 14.80 3.66 -20.24
N TYR A 795 14.53 3.13 -21.43
CA TYR A 795 15.52 2.43 -22.24
C TYR A 795 16.12 3.38 -23.26
N HIS A 796 17.45 3.40 -23.37
CA HIS A 796 18.16 4.20 -24.38
C HIS A 796 19.31 3.39 -24.98
N LYS A 797 19.64 3.65 -26.25
CA LYS A 797 20.80 3.03 -26.90
C LYS A 797 22.10 3.70 -26.46
N THR A 798 23.15 2.91 -26.28
CA THR A 798 24.50 3.39 -25.99
C THR A 798 25.21 3.77 -27.28
N THR A 799 25.65 5.03 -27.41
CA THR A 799 26.56 5.46 -28.50
C THR A 799 27.98 5.75 -27.99
N ALA A 800 28.17 5.99 -26.68
CA ALA A 800 29.48 6.16 -26.03
C ALA A 800 29.49 5.73 -24.55
N SER A 801 30.66 5.31 -24.04
CA SER A 801 30.85 4.84 -22.66
C SER A 801 30.82 5.98 -21.64
N GLY A 802 29.81 6.00 -20.75
CA GLY A 802 29.71 6.96 -19.63
C GLY A 802 28.34 7.61 -19.44
N GLU A 803 27.34 7.23 -20.24
CA GLU A 803 26.02 7.88 -20.24
C GLU A 803 25.11 7.36 -19.13
N THR A 804 24.58 8.28 -18.34
CA THR A 804 23.61 7.99 -17.29
C THR A 804 22.38 8.85 -17.49
N VAL A 805 21.22 8.22 -17.67
CA VAL A 805 19.93 8.92 -17.59
C VAL A 805 19.62 9.12 -16.10
N ALA A 806 19.71 10.36 -15.62
CA ALA A 806 19.35 10.68 -14.26
C ALA A 806 17.82 10.77 -14.15
N LEU A 807 17.24 9.91 -13.31
CA LEU A 807 15.81 9.88 -13.00
C LEU A 807 15.54 10.49 -11.63
N SER A 808 14.48 11.28 -11.52
CA SER A 808 13.98 11.77 -10.24
C SER A 808 12.46 11.85 -10.23
N VAL A 809 11.87 11.71 -9.06
CA VAL A 809 10.43 11.99 -8.84
C VAL A 809 10.31 13.42 -8.33
N ARG A 810 9.45 14.21 -8.96
CA ARG A 810 9.12 15.58 -8.54
C ARG A 810 7.73 15.57 -7.92
N ARG A 811 7.64 16.02 -6.67
CA ARG A 811 6.38 16.16 -5.93
C ARG A 811 6.07 17.64 -5.72
N PRO A 812 4.79 18.03 -5.70
CA PRO A 812 4.37 19.33 -5.21
C PRO A 812 4.87 19.52 -3.79
N ASN A 813 5.29 20.73 -3.44
CA ASN A 813 5.73 21.01 -2.08
C ASN A 813 4.50 21.07 -1.16
N PRO A 814 4.26 20.07 -0.28
CA PRO A 814 3.12 20.10 0.64
C PRO A 814 3.32 21.14 1.76
N TYR A 815 4.53 21.69 1.88
CA TYR A 815 4.93 22.66 2.89
C TYR A 815 5.05 24.09 2.35
N ALA A 816 4.65 24.33 1.08
CA ALA A 816 4.57 25.68 0.55
C ALA A 816 3.40 26.41 1.22
N ASP A 817 3.72 27.42 2.05
CA ASP A 817 2.71 28.29 2.66
C ASP A 817 2.06 29.13 1.53
N THR A 818 0.83 28.77 1.12
CA THR A 818 -0.01 29.62 0.25
C THR A 818 -0.50 30.88 0.95
N SER A 819 -0.11 31.10 2.21
CA SER A 819 -0.48 32.23 3.04
C SER A 819 0.48 33.43 2.96
N GLU A 820 1.57 33.35 2.18
CA GLU A 820 2.55 34.45 2.04
C GLU A 820 2.26 35.40 0.85
N SER A 821 1.03 35.44 0.31
CA SER A 821 0.62 36.50 -0.64
C SER A 821 -0.06 37.71 0.00
N ASP A 822 -0.43 37.64 1.28
CA ASP A 822 -1.22 38.68 1.94
C ASP A 822 -0.39 39.37 3.04
N GLY A 823 0.66 40.07 2.61
CA GLY A 823 1.54 40.86 3.47
C GLY A 823 1.60 42.32 3.04
N GLU A 824 0.75 43.14 3.68
CA GLU A 824 0.94 44.56 4.00
C GLU A 824 1.54 45.50 2.92
N GLY A 825 0.66 46.04 2.07
CA GLY A 825 0.96 47.26 1.32
C GLY A 825 0.89 48.50 2.23
N THR A 826 2.05 49.01 2.63
CA THR A 826 2.19 50.38 3.12
C THR A 826 1.80 51.36 2.01
N GLY A 827 0.85 52.25 2.31
CA GLY A 827 0.35 53.24 1.35
C GLY A 827 1.43 54.17 0.82
N SER A 828 1.50 54.28 -0.51
CA SER A 828 1.94 55.50 -1.19
C SER A 828 1.17 55.62 -2.48
N ALA A 829 0.44 56.73 -2.61
CA ALA A 829 -0.28 57.11 -3.82
C ALA A 829 0.71 57.38 -4.97
N GLY A 830 0.39 56.90 -6.17
CA GLY A 830 1.04 57.34 -7.41
C GLY A 830 0.89 56.39 -8.59
N GLY A 831 0.07 56.78 -9.58
CA GLY A 831 0.31 56.57 -11.01
C GLY A 831 0.11 55.15 -11.57
N GLY A 832 -0.88 54.99 -12.44
CA GLY A 832 -1.21 53.71 -13.08
C GLY A 832 -0.17 53.15 -14.05
N ALA A 833 -0.22 51.84 -14.24
CA ALA A 833 0.14 51.13 -15.47
C ALA A 833 -0.45 49.72 -15.43
N ASP A 834 -1.04 49.31 -16.55
CA ASP A 834 -1.63 48.00 -16.83
C ASP A 834 -0.67 46.83 -16.55
N GLY A 835 -1.16 45.79 -15.87
CA GLY A 835 -0.45 44.54 -15.63
C GLY A 835 -1.42 43.37 -15.44
N LYS A 836 -1.83 42.75 -16.55
CA LYS A 836 -2.76 41.62 -16.64
C LYS A 836 -2.34 40.43 -15.78
N GLY A 837 -3.35 39.82 -15.15
CA GLY A 837 -3.25 38.65 -14.29
C GLY A 837 -2.71 37.39 -14.96
N LYS A 838 -2.03 36.59 -14.13
CA LYS A 838 -1.65 35.20 -14.37
C LYS A 838 -2.90 34.39 -14.70
N GLY A 839 -2.98 33.88 -15.92
CA GLY A 839 -4.02 32.94 -16.34
C GLY A 839 -3.77 31.57 -15.72
N GLY A 840 -4.78 31.03 -15.04
CA GLY A 840 -4.92 29.60 -14.86
C GLY A 840 -5.02 28.94 -16.24
N VAL A 841 -4.19 27.92 -16.47
CA VAL A 841 -4.28 27.07 -17.65
C VAL A 841 -5.57 26.26 -17.49
N LEU A 842 -6.52 26.46 -18.39
CA LEU A 842 -7.73 25.65 -18.48
C LEU A 842 -7.32 24.26 -18.95
N ASP A 843 -7.51 23.28 -18.07
CA ASP A 843 -7.45 21.86 -18.38
C ASP A 843 -8.68 21.53 -19.25
N VAL A 844 -8.45 21.23 -20.52
CA VAL A 844 -9.51 20.86 -21.46
C VAL A 844 -9.61 19.33 -21.40
N ASP A 845 -10.61 18.84 -20.69
CA ASP A 845 -10.95 17.41 -20.66
C ASP A 845 -11.95 17.06 -21.78
N ASP A 846 -11.83 15.83 -22.28
CA ASP A 846 -12.30 15.29 -23.57
C ASP A 846 -13.85 15.12 -23.71
N THR A 847 -14.68 15.97 -23.09
CA THR A 847 -16.15 15.91 -23.27
C THR A 847 -16.65 16.92 -24.30
N ALA A 848 -16.71 16.48 -25.56
CA ALA A 848 -17.67 16.90 -26.59
C ALA A 848 -17.77 18.39 -27.02
N MET A 849 -16.73 19.22 -26.84
CA MET A 849 -16.75 20.63 -27.33
C MET A 849 -15.61 21.00 -28.29
N ASP A 850 -14.92 20.05 -28.89
CA ASP A 850 -13.74 20.36 -29.72
C ASP A 850 -14.00 20.48 -31.24
N ALA A 851 -15.25 20.34 -31.70
CA ALA A 851 -15.52 20.21 -33.14
C ALA A 851 -16.02 21.47 -33.86
N THR A 852 -16.36 22.57 -33.19
CA THR A 852 -16.88 23.75 -33.90
C THR A 852 -16.55 25.03 -33.16
N LEU A 853 -15.58 25.81 -33.65
CA LEU A 853 -15.58 27.29 -33.65
C LEU A 853 -14.22 27.83 -34.18
N GLN A 854 -14.18 28.18 -35.47
CA GLN A 854 -13.14 29.05 -36.02
C GLN A 854 -13.45 30.51 -35.65
N GLY A 855 -12.48 31.22 -35.03
CA GLY A 855 -12.60 32.62 -34.62
C GLY A 855 -11.65 33.00 -33.46
N GLU A 856 -11.26 34.28 -33.39
CA GLU A 856 -10.26 34.78 -32.43
C GLU A 856 -10.74 34.77 -30.96
N LEU A 857 -9.77 34.58 -30.06
CA LEU A 857 -9.94 34.30 -28.62
C LEU A 857 -10.79 35.31 -27.84
N LYS A 858 -10.92 36.54 -28.36
CA LYS A 858 -11.61 37.65 -27.69
C LYS A 858 -13.13 37.56 -27.86
N GLU A 859 -13.61 37.15 -29.03
CA GLU A 859 -15.03 36.93 -29.30
C GLU A 859 -15.58 35.71 -28.54
N LYS A 860 -14.75 34.68 -28.36
CA LYS A 860 -15.08 33.48 -27.57
C LYS A 860 -15.33 33.79 -26.09
N LYS A 861 -14.56 34.73 -25.50
CA LYS A 861 -14.72 35.13 -24.09
C LYS A 861 -16.01 35.91 -23.83
N GLU A 862 -16.45 36.74 -24.78
CA GLU A 862 -17.66 37.54 -24.63
C GLU A 862 -18.95 36.71 -24.83
N MET A 863 -18.90 35.66 -25.68
CA MET A 863 -20.03 34.73 -25.86
C MET A 863 -20.24 33.79 -24.67
N ILE A 864 -19.15 33.26 -24.07
CA ILE A 864 -19.22 32.30 -22.96
C ILE A 864 -19.70 32.95 -21.66
N MET A 865 -19.45 34.25 -21.46
CA MET A 865 -19.84 34.97 -20.23
C MET A 865 -21.24 35.60 -20.29
N GLY A 866 -22.01 35.44 -21.36
CA GLY A 866 -23.40 35.94 -21.44
C GLY A 866 -23.57 37.46 -21.31
N LEU A 867 -22.50 38.24 -21.49
CA LEU A 867 -22.49 39.69 -21.30
C LEU A 867 -22.79 40.46 -22.60
N ARG A 868 -23.91 40.13 -23.26
CA ARG A 868 -24.59 41.11 -24.12
C ARG A 868 -25.79 41.64 -23.35
N LYS A 869 -25.68 42.90 -22.88
CA LYS A 869 -26.86 43.72 -22.66
C LYS A 869 -27.55 43.87 -24.01
N THR A 870 -28.77 43.36 -24.12
CA THR A 870 -29.70 43.79 -25.16
C THR A 870 -29.94 45.28 -24.98
N SER A 871 -29.41 46.09 -25.89
CA SER A 871 -29.89 47.44 -26.11
C SER A 871 -30.60 47.46 -27.47
N ALA A 872 -31.93 47.58 -27.38
CA ALA A 872 -32.94 47.93 -28.39
C ALA A 872 -32.72 47.45 -29.83
#